data_AF-A0A6J4FP30-F1
#
_entry.id   AF-A0A6J4FP30-F1
#
_cell.length_a   1.000
_cell.length_b   1.000
_cell.length_c   1.000
_cell.angle_alpha   90.00
_cell.angle_beta   90.00
_cell.angle_gamma   90.00
#
_symmetry.space_group_name_H-M   'P 1'
#
loop_
_entity.id
_entity.type
_entity.pdbx_description
1 polymer ?
#
loop_
_entity_poly.entity_id
_entity_poly.type
_entity_poly.pdbx_seq_one_letter_code
_entity_poly.pdbx_strand_id
1 'polypeptide(L)'
;MPHPLPDTVEHWPLDRLRPYDRNARTHSDGQVAQIAASVIEFGFTNPILADGQGNIIAGHGRLAAAKSLGLDTVPVVILDHLTEAQRRAYILADNKLALNAGWDEETLAAELHALNGDGYDLGVIGFSDEELDALMAPLDDEGDGQGEGDEDEIPEPPADPVTRPGDLWILGKHRLLCGDSTSATDVERLLGGAKPHLMATDPPYGVQYDPTWRNEAGVSSSARTGKVANDDRADWREAWALFPGEVAYVWHAAIFAKIVADSLEANDFKIRAQIIWSKNRFVLGRGDYHWQHEPCQPAGTMVQKVIERGSGSQPARIAEVPIETLRAGDYVVSYNSYESVVRRRGRQITRFGDRQFEGFMHTISAGGRVTRATPEHRFTARLNPDASDKQVVYLMRRGDWWRVGRVALFNSRGFGLATRLADNKAEEAWIVSVHDSAVEAQCMEQILSCRYGIPTTHWEVDSWAPERTRSPEMIASIYASLNLSALTARATLLLRDHRLERDHPFIAADDQLMFSRKATRLVRACNLHAKIMQIPRPTTGDDFEWLAVTGNDATPFSGLVYSMDVDKDLHYVADGLITHNCWYAVRKTGTGHWQGARDQATVWAIGNNGDEDEATVHGTQKPVECMRRPILNNSAEGDGVYEPFAGSGTTVIAAETTGRICFAMELNPAYADVIVGRWQKLTAQKAVLDGDGRNFDDLSAERKP
;
A
#
# COMPACT_ATOMS: atom_id res chain seq x y z
N MET A 1 26.47 -43.26 -26.54
CA MET A 1 25.22 -43.76 -27.15
C MET A 1 24.12 -43.65 -26.11
N PRO A 2 22.84 -43.46 -26.46
CA PRO A 2 21.76 -43.69 -25.51
C PRO A 2 21.79 -45.15 -25.02
N HIS A 3 21.40 -45.38 -23.77
CA HIS A 3 21.20 -46.73 -23.26
C HIS A 3 19.94 -47.35 -23.91
N PRO A 4 19.88 -48.70 -24.06
CA PRO A 4 18.64 -49.35 -24.50
C PRO A 4 17.53 -49.04 -23.50
N LEU A 5 16.36 -48.66 -24.01
CA LEU A 5 15.21 -48.34 -23.19
C LEU A 5 14.68 -49.62 -22.49
N PRO A 6 14.28 -49.55 -21.22
CA PRO A 6 13.58 -50.65 -20.57
C PRO A 6 12.09 -50.59 -20.98
N ASP A 7 11.77 -51.19 -22.12
CA ASP A 7 10.50 -51.03 -22.83
C ASP A 7 9.24 -51.62 -22.15
N THR A 8 9.38 -52.25 -20.96
CA THR A 8 8.28 -52.99 -20.30
C THR A 8 8.29 -52.84 -18.77
N VAL A 9 7.11 -52.64 -18.20
CA VAL A 9 6.83 -52.76 -16.75
C VAL A 9 6.27 -54.16 -16.46
N GLU A 10 6.91 -54.92 -15.58
CA GLU A 10 6.41 -56.21 -15.08
C GLU A 10 5.71 -56.03 -13.72
N HIS A 11 4.89 -57.00 -13.29
CA HIS A 11 4.29 -57.02 -11.95
C HIS A 11 4.86 -58.18 -11.14
N TRP A 12 5.57 -57.89 -10.05
CA TRP A 12 6.30 -58.90 -9.27
C TRP A 12 5.77 -59.03 -7.83
N PRO A 13 5.76 -60.24 -7.26
CA PRO A 13 5.46 -60.43 -5.83
C PRO A 13 6.49 -59.73 -4.93
N LEU A 14 6.04 -59.16 -3.81
CA LEU A 14 6.88 -58.35 -2.93
C LEU A 14 8.04 -59.16 -2.30
N ASP A 15 7.85 -60.46 -2.12
CA ASP A 15 8.89 -61.39 -1.63
C ASP A 15 10.01 -61.68 -2.64
N ARG A 16 9.80 -61.36 -3.92
CA ARG A 16 10.88 -61.40 -4.93
C ARG A 16 11.83 -60.22 -4.79
N LEU A 17 11.38 -59.10 -4.21
CA LEU A 17 12.16 -57.86 -4.13
C LEU A 17 13.01 -57.79 -2.86
N ARG A 18 14.32 -57.60 -3.06
CA ARG A 18 15.36 -57.58 -2.05
C ARG A 18 15.89 -56.14 -1.88
N PRO A 19 15.68 -55.51 -0.71
CA PRO A 19 16.30 -54.23 -0.38
C PRO A 19 17.82 -54.27 -0.54
N TYR A 20 18.43 -53.13 -0.88
CA TYR A 20 19.88 -53.02 -0.98
C TYR A 20 20.51 -52.72 0.38
N ASP A 21 21.30 -53.66 0.92
CA ASP A 21 21.94 -53.63 2.26
C ASP A 21 22.82 -52.39 2.55
N ARG A 22 23.11 -51.57 1.53
CA ARG A 22 23.94 -50.35 1.63
C ARG A 22 23.25 -49.12 1.06
N ASN A 23 21.91 -49.06 1.05
CA ASN A 23 21.21 -47.83 0.69
C ASN A 23 21.50 -46.75 1.75
N ALA A 24 21.99 -45.59 1.30
CA ALA A 24 22.32 -44.46 2.17
C ALA A 24 21.09 -43.63 2.58
N ARG A 25 19.95 -43.79 1.89
CA ARG A 25 18.70 -43.08 2.20
C ARG A 25 17.78 -43.94 3.05
N THR A 26 17.57 -43.53 4.29
CA THR A 26 16.54 -44.06 5.20
C THR A 26 15.20 -43.40 4.92
N HIS A 27 14.12 -44.17 5.02
CA HIS A 27 12.75 -43.66 5.04
C HIS A 27 12.20 -43.77 6.47
N SER A 28 11.55 -42.73 6.97
CA SER A 28 10.84 -42.75 8.26
C SER A 28 9.45 -43.37 8.10
N ASP A 29 8.85 -43.85 9.19
CA ASP A 29 7.50 -44.43 9.16
C ASP A 29 6.45 -43.41 8.65
N GLY A 30 6.61 -42.13 8.98
CA GLY A 30 5.79 -41.04 8.43
C GLY A 30 5.93 -40.86 6.91
N GLN A 31 7.16 -40.89 6.38
CA GLN A 31 7.39 -40.83 4.93
C GLN A 31 6.86 -42.08 4.22
N VAL A 32 6.91 -43.26 4.85
CA VAL A 32 6.27 -44.47 4.32
C VAL A 32 4.75 -44.33 4.32
N ALA A 33 4.16 -43.69 5.32
CA ALA A 33 2.72 -43.40 5.37
C ALA A 33 2.29 -42.40 4.27
N GLN A 34 3.04 -41.32 4.02
CA GLN A 34 2.79 -40.39 2.91
C GLN A 34 2.84 -41.11 1.55
N ILE A 35 3.86 -41.95 1.31
CA ILE A 35 3.96 -42.74 0.08
C ILE A 35 2.79 -43.75 -0.02
N ALA A 36 2.33 -44.32 1.09
CA ALA A 36 1.18 -45.21 1.10
C ALA A 36 -0.15 -44.48 0.79
N ALA A 37 -0.36 -43.27 1.32
CA ALA A 37 -1.52 -42.44 1.00
C ALA A 37 -1.54 -42.07 -0.49
N SER A 38 -0.41 -41.60 -1.03
CA SER A 38 -0.24 -41.32 -2.46
C SER A 38 -0.53 -42.54 -3.36
N VAL A 39 -0.14 -43.75 -2.92
CA VAL A 39 -0.43 -45.00 -3.65
C VAL A 39 -1.90 -45.45 -3.54
N ILE A 40 -2.62 -45.08 -2.48
CA ILE A 40 -4.07 -45.31 -2.37
C ILE A 40 -4.84 -44.44 -3.38
N GLU A 41 -4.49 -43.16 -3.45
CA GLU A 41 -5.24 -42.14 -4.21
C GLU A 41 -4.88 -42.14 -5.71
N PHE A 42 -3.60 -42.01 -6.03
CA PHE A 42 -3.13 -41.93 -7.43
C PHE A 42 -2.80 -43.31 -8.03
N GLY A 43 -2.82 -44.37 -7.22
CA GLY A 43 -2.31 -45.69 -7.60
C GLY A 43 -0.77 -45.74 -7.65
N PHE A 44 -0.24 -46.90 -8.05
CA PHE A 44 1.22 -47.14 -8.08
C PHE A 44 1.88 -46.57 -9.36
N THR A 45 1.77 -45.25 -9.53
CA THR A 45 2.19 -44.51 -10.75
C THR A 45 3.66 -44.67 -11.13
N ASN A 46 4.55 -44.84 -10.13
CA ASN A 46 5.99 -44.93 -10.31
C ASN A 46 6.50 -46.36 -10.00
N PRO A 47 6.90 -47.17 -11.01
CA PRO A 47 7.42 -48.52 -10.81
C PRO A 47 8.74 -48.58 -10.02
N ILE A 48 8.93 -49.65 -9.26
CA ILE A 48 10.20 -49.93 -8.56
C ILE A 48 11.27 -50.29 -9.59
N LEU A 49 12.49 -49.77 -9.44
CA LEU A 49 13.60 -50.08 -10.33
C LEU A 49 14.43 -51.21 -9.69
N ALA A 50 14.61 -52.32 -10.40
CA ALA A 50 15.31 -53.51 -9.88
C ALA A 50 16.15 -54.20 -10.97
N ASP A 51 16.92 -55.21 -10.58
CA ASP A 51 17.56 -56.15 -11.51
C ASP A 51 16.74 -57.44 -11.70
N GLY A 52 17.12 -58.28 -12.66
CA GLY A 52 16.43 -59.55 -12.96
C GLY A 52 16.37 -60.53 -11.79
N GLN A 53 17.25 -60.37 -10.79
CA GLN A 53 17.34 -61.19 -9.59
C GLN A 53 16.48 -60.66 -8.42
N GLY A 54 15.92 -59.45 -8.52
CA GLY A 54 15.10 -58.82 -7.48
C GLY A 54 15.82 -57.81 -6.60
N ASN A 55 17.09 -57.50 -6.85
CA ASN A 55 17.81 -56.50 -6.06
C ASN A 55 17.33 -55.10 -6.43
N ILE A 56 16.82 -54.33 -5.46
CA ILE A 56 16.22 -53.02 -5.68
C ILE A 56 17.31 -51.96 -5.91
N ILE A 57 17.20 -51.26 -7.03
CA ILE A 57 18.06 -50.15 -7.44
C ILE A 57 17.45 -48.81 -6.98
N ALA A 58 16.14 -48.63 -7.13
CA ALA A 58 15.42 -47.45 -6.60
C ALA A 58 13.96 -47.78 -6.26
N GLY A 59 13.38 -47.03 -5.30
CA GLY A 59 11.99 -47.23 -4.84
C GLY A 59 11.83 -48.03 -3.54
N HIS A 60 12.85 -48.08 -2.67
CA HIS A 60 12.79 -48.77 -1.38
C HIS A 60 11.60 -48.35 -0.50
N GLY A 61 11.31 -47.05 -0.37
CA GLY A 61 10.14 -46.53 0.33
C GLY A 61 8.80 -46.94 -0.31
N ARG A 62 8.75 -47.09 -1.64
CA ARG A 62 7.57 -47.61 -2.37
C ARG A 62 7.33 -49.10 -2.10
N LEU A 63 8.39 -49.91 -1.87
CA LEU A 63 8.21 -51.27 -1.36
C LEU A 63 7.74 -51.29 0.10
N ALA A 64 8.23 -50.38 0.95
CA ALA A 64 7.76 -50.28 2.33
C ALA A 64 6.26 -49.93 2.39
N ALA A 65 5.82 -48.94 1.59
CA ALA A 65 4.42 -48.58 1.44
C ALA A 65 3.56 -49.73 0.90
N ALA A 66 4.05 -50.48 -0.10
CA ALA A 66 3.36 -51.67 -0.61
C ALA A 66 3.16 -52.74 0.47
N LYS A 67 4.12 -52.91 1.39
CA LYS A 67 4.03 -53.84 2.52
C LYS A 67 3.08 -53.36 3.60
N SER A 68 3.03 -52.06 3.92
CA SER A 68 2.04 -51.52 4.87
C SER A 68 0.61 -51.53 4.32
N LEU A 69 0.44 -51.43 2.99
CA LEU A 69 -0.84 -51.56 2.30
C LEU A 69 -1.28 -53.02 2.06
N GLY A 70 -0.41 -54.01 2.33
CA GLY A 70 -0.73 -55.43 2.13
C GLY A 70 -0.89 -55.86 0.67
N LEU A 71 -0.19 -55.22 -0.27
CA LEU A 71 -0.28 -55.57 -1.70
C LEU A 71 0.43 -56.89 -2.01
N ASP A 72 -0.18 -57.76 -2.83
CA ASP A 72 0.41 -59.02 -3.27
C ASP A 72 1.51 -58.84 -4.34
N THR A 73 1.38 -57.82 -5.19
CA THR A 73 2.33 -57.51 -6.28
C THR A 73 2.52 -56.01 -6.46
N VAL A 74 3.65 -55.62 -7.06
CA VAL A 74 4.02 -54.23 -7.38
C VAL A 74 4.58 -54.12 -8.81
N PRO A 75 4.41 -52.98 -9.49
CA PRO A 75 5.04 -52.75 -10.79
C PRO A 75 6.55 -52.53 -10.65
N VAL A 76 7.32 -53.18 -11.53
CA VAL A 76 8.79 -53.22 -11.53
C VAL A 76 9.31 -52.97 -12.95
N VAL A 77 10.38 -52.19 -13.07
CA VAL A 77 11.15 -51.99 -14.31
C VAL A 77 12.56 -52.58 -14.12
N ILE A 78 12.97 -53.41 -15.06
CA ILE A 78 14.21 -54.20 -14.97
C ILE A 78 15.37 -53.45 -15.66
N LEU A 79 16.43 -53.17 -14.91
CA LEU A 79 17.61 -52.42 -15.39
C LEU A 79 18.84 -53.32 -15.60
N ASP A 80 18.64 -54.52 -16.16
CA ASP A 80 19.74 -55.48 -16.40
C ASP A 80 20.76 -55.01 -17.45
N HIS A 81 20.47 -53.95 -18.19
CA HIS A 81 21.44 -53.28 -19.06
C HIS A 81 22.50 -52.46 -18.30
N LEU A 82 22.33 -52.21 -16.99
CA LEU A 82 23.30 -51.51 -16.15
C LEU A 82 24.33 -52.47 -15.55
N THR A 83 25.61 -52.18 -15.74
CA THR A 83 26.70 -52.87 -15.02
C THR A 83 26.68 -52.56 -13.52
N GLU A 84 27.30 -53.43 -12.71
CA GLU A 84 27.36 -53.25 -11.25
C GLU A 84 28.04 -51.94 -10.78
N ALA A 85 28.89 -51.32 -11.61
CA ALA A 85 29.39 -49.98 -11.37
C ALA A 85 28.30 -48.91 -11.61
N GLN A 86 27.55 -49.04 -12.70
CA GLN A 86 26.46 -48.11 -13.05
C GLN A 86 25.26 -48.23 -12.12
N ARG A 87 24.89 -49.43 -11.66
CA ARG A 87 23.82 -49.64 -10.67
C ARG A 87 24.10 -48.87 -9.37
N ARG A 88 25.31 -49.01 -8.83
CA ARG A 88 25.74 -48.31 -7.60
C ARG A 88 25.91 -46.80 -7.81
N ALA A 89 26.35 -46.36 -8.99
CA ALA A 89 26.35 -44.95 -9.35
C ALA A 89 24.93 -44.38 -9.45
N TYR A 90 23.98 -45.14 -10.02
CA TYR A 90 22.57 -44.75 -10.15
C TYR A 90 21.88 -44.67 -8.78
N ILE A 91 22.12 -45.63 -7.87
CA ILE A 91 21.63 -45.57 -6.48
C ILE A 91 22.05 -44.26 -5.78
N LEU A 92 23.26 -43.75 -6.05
CA LEU A 92 23.72 -42.47 -5.50
C LEU A 92 23.15 -41.26 -6.27
N ALA A 93 23.02 -41.37 -7.59
CA ALA A 93 22.49 -40.31 -8.44
C ALA A 93 20.98 -40.07 -8.22
N ASP A 94 20.16 -41.11 -8.19
CA ASP A 94 18.72 -41.06 -7.88
C ASP A 94 18.47 -40.36 -6.54
N ASN A 95 19.21 -40.77 -5.51
CA ASN A 95 19.15 -40.16 -4.19
C ASN A 95 19.62 -38.70 -4.16
N LYS A 96 20.69 -38.31 -4.89
CA LYS A 96 21.19 -36.92 -4.85
C LYS A 96 20.47 -35.97 -5.81
N LEU A 97 19.96 -36.45 -6.95
CA LEU A 97 19.12 -35.66 -7.86
C LEU A 97 17.79 -35.28 -7.20
N ALA A 98 17.16 -36.23 -6.50
CA ALA A 98 15.98 -35.98 -5.66
C ALA A 98 16.26 -35.12 -4.40
N LEU A 99 17.52 -34.72 -4.16
CA LEU A 99 17.97 -33.78 -3.11
C LEU A 99 18.69 -32.56 -3.73
N ASN A 100 18.50 -32.33 -5.03
CA ASN A 100 19.00 -31.18 -5.79
C ASN A 100 17.88 -30.44 -6.54
N ALA A 101 16.66 -30.99 -6.57
CA ALA A 101 15.48 -30.29 -7.06
C ALA A 101 14.96 -29.39 -5.92
N GLY A 102 14.78 -28.10 -6.22
CA GLY A 102 13.98 -27.17 -5.44
C GLY A 102 12.66 -26.87 -6.15
N TRP A 103 11.79 -26.12 -5.50
CA TRP A 103 10.54 -25.63 -6.08
C TRP A 103 10.69 -24.19 -6.59
N ASP A 104 9.76 -23.79 -7.45
CA ASP A 104 9.45 -22.39 -7.71
C ASP A 104 8.26 -22.07 -6.80
N GLU A 105 8.51 -21.32 -5.73
CA GLU A 105 7.59 -21.27 -4.58
C GLU A 105 6.33 -20.44 -4.88
N GLU A 106 6.45 -19.37 -5.69
CA GLU A 106 5.29 -18.63 -6.22
C GLU A 106 4.41 -19.51 -7.10
N THR A 107 5.01 -20.28 -8.02
CA THR A 107 4.27 -21.21 -8.90
C THR A 107 3.63 -22.35 -8.10
N LEU A 108 4.33 -22.88 -7.10
CA LEU A 108 3.83 -23.95 -6.24
C LEU A 108 2.65 -23.49 -5.36
N ALA A 109 2.78 -22.34 -4.70
CA ALA A 109 1.72 -21.77 -3.86
C ALA A 109 0.44 -21.50 -4.67
N ALA A 110 0.58 -21.04 -5.92
CA ALA A 110 -0.55 -20.81 -6.83
C ALA A 110 -1.28 -22.11 -7.23
N GLU A 111 -0.54 -23.19 -7.54
CA GLU A 111 -1.14 -24.48 -7.91
C GLU A 111 -1.79 -25.18 -6.68
N LEU A 112 -1.17 -25.08 -5.50
CA LEU A 112 -1.77 -25.55 -4.23
C LEU A 112 -3.07 -24.81 -3.92
N HIS A 113 -3.10 -23.48 -4.11
CA HIS A 113 -4.32 -22.68 -3.99
C HIS A 113 -5.40 -23.09 -5.00
N ALA A 114 -5.04 -23.39 -6.24
CA ALA A 114 -5.98 -23.84 -7.26
C ALA A 114 -6.60 -25.22 -6.91
N LEU A 115 -5.76 -26.19 -6.52
CA LEU A 115 -6.21 -27.54 -6.13
C LEU A 115 -7.11 -27.51 -4.89
N ASN A 116 -6.79 -26.70 -3.88
CA ASN A 116 -7.67 -26.48 -2.72
C ASN A 116 -8.99 -25.78 -3.13
N GLY A 117 -8.92 -24.83 -4.08
CA GLY A 117 -10.09 -24.14 -4.63
C GLY A 117 -11.07 -25.06 -5.38
N ASP A 118 -10.56 -26.07 -6.07
CA ASP A 118 -11.34 -27.15 -6.69
C ASP A 118 -11.81 -28.22 -5.67
N GLY A 119 -11.42 -28.10 -4.40
CA GLY A 119 -11.86 -28.96 -3.30
C GLY A 119 -11.06 -30.26 -3.16
N TYR A 120 -9.80 -30.29 -3.60
CA TYR A 120 -8.92 -31.45 -3.50
C TYR A 120 -8.23 -31.57 -2.14
N ASP A 121 -7.97 -32.81 -1.67
CA ASP A 121 -7.31 -33.06 -0.39
C ASP A 121 -5.78 -32.99 -0.54
N LEU A 122 -5.20 -31.90 -0.04
CA LEU A 122 -3.75 -31.66 -0.11
C LEU A 122 -2.93 -32.54 0.85
N GLY A 123 -3.55 -33.20 1.84
CA GLY A 123 -2.83 -34.12 2.75
C GLY A 123 -2.26 -35.37 2.05
N VAL A 124 -2.62 -35.59 0.77
CA VAL A 124 -2.28 -36.80 0.00
C VAL A 124 -1.14 -36.60 -1.01
N ILE A 125 -0.79 -35.35 -1.33
CA ILE A 125 0.27 -35.02 -2.32
C ILE A 125 1.70 -35.06 -1.77
N GLY A 126 1.88 -35.25 -0.46
CA GLY A 126 3.18 -35.60 0.15
C GLY A 126 3.94 -34.47 0.85
N PHE A 127 3.37 -33.27 0.92
CA PHE A 127 3.76 -32.26 1.91
C PHE A 127 3.23 -32.67 3.30
N SER A 128 3.78 -32.08 4.37
CA SER A 128 3.18 -32.10 5.71
C SER A 128 2.21 -30.93 5.90
N ASP A 129 1.31 -31.03 6.88
CA ASP A 129 0.37 -29.95 7.23
C ASP A 129 1.11 -28.63 7.52
N GLU A 130 2.28 -28.73 8.17
CA GLU A 130 3.16 -27.61 8.53
C GLU A 130 3.84 -26.97 7.30
N GLU A 131 4.19 -27.77 6.28
CA GLU A 131 4.69 -27.26 4.99
C GLU A 131 3.56 -26.67 4.13
N LEU A 132 2.34 -27.22 4.20
CA LEU A 132 1.17 -26.70 3.50
C LEU A 132 0.71 -25.36 4.08
N ASP A 133 0.60 -25.24 5.39
CA ASP A 133 0.24 -23.97 6.05
C ASP A 133 1.27 -22.87 5.75
N ALA A 134 2.57 -23.22 5.61
CA ALA A 134 3.62 -22.28 5.19
C ALA A 134 3.52 -21.91 3.70
N LEU A 135 3.44 -22.90 2.79
CA LEU A 135 3.33 -22.66 1.34
C LEU A 135 1.99 -22.06 0.90
N MET A 136 0.98 -22.05 1.77
CA MET A 136 -0.33 -21.45 1.55
C MET A 136 -0.58 -20.22 2.44
N ALA A 137 0.42 -19.77 3.19
CA ALA A 137 0.39 -18.46 3.82
C ALA A 137 0.32 -17.35 2.74
N PRO A 138 -0.17 -16.14 3.08
CA PRO A 138 -0.01 -14.98 2.21
C PRO A 138 1.47 -14.72 1.92
N LEU A 139 1.80 -14.35 0.68
CA LEU A 139 3.17 -14.03 0.21
C LEU A 139 3.66 -12.67 0.75
N ASP A 140 3.70 -12.54 2.09
CA ASP A 140 4.12 -11.38 2.88
C ASP A 140 5.38 -11.71 3.75
N ASP A 141 5.87 -12.96 3.75
CA ASP A 141 6.82 -13.53 4.74
C ASP A 141 8.00 -14.29 4.05
N GLU A 142 9.09 -13.57 3.71
CA GLU A 142 10.36 -14.16 3.24
C GLU A 142 11.39 -14.25 4.39
N GLY A 143 11.72 -15.47 4.82
CA GLY A 143 12.62 -15.71 5.96
C GLY A 143 14.09 -16.04 5.61
N ASP A 144 15.00 -15.21 6.11
CA ASP A 144 16.41 -15.53 6.43
C ASP A 144 17.36 -16.06 5.32
N GLY A 145 17.72 -15.17 4.39
CA GLY A 145 19.05 -15.19 3.77
C GLY A 145 20.12 -14.60 4.71
N GLN A 146 20.94 -15.42 5.37
CA GLN A 146 21.89 -14.97 6.40
C GLN A 146 22.94 -13.96 5.88
N GLY A 147 22.96 -12.73 6.42
CA GLY A 147 24.25 -12.02 6.58
C GLY A 147 24.34 -10.50 6.39
N GLU A 148 23.26 -9.74 6.25
CA GLU A 148 23.31 -8.27 6.31
C GLU A 148 22.25 -7.73 7.28
N GLY A 149 22.55 -6.61 7.96
CA GLY A 149 21.66 -6.03 8.96
C GLY A 149 20.65 -5.09 8.31
N ASP A 150 19.39 -5.18 8.74
CA ASP A 150 18.29 -4.34 8.22
C ASP A 150 18.68 -2.86 8.13
N GLU A 151 18.53 -2.30 6.92
CA GLU A 151 18.83 -0.91 6.60
C GLU A 151 17.81 0.05 7.21
N ASP A 152 16.55 -0.36 7.40
CA ASP A 152 15.48 0.47 7.95
C ASP A 152 15.36 0.42 9.49
N GLU A 153 16.05 -0.50 10.16
CA GLU A 153 16.15 -0.56 11.64
C GLU A 153 16.69 0.76 12.21
N ILE A 154 16.01 1.30 13.25
CA ILE A 154 16.36 2.56 13.91
C ILE A 154 16.45 2.38 15.43
N PRO A 155 17.62 2.60 16.06
CA PRO A 155 17.77 2.59 17.51
C PRO A 155 17.11 3.82 18.17
N GLU A 156 16.72 3.68 19.44
CA GLU A 156 16.15 4.80 20.22
C GLU A 156 17.14 5.97 20.37
N PRO A 157 16.68 7.24 20.28
CA PRO A 157 17.52 8.40 20.57
C PRO A 157 18.02 8.40 22.03
N PRO A 158 19.34 8.54 22.29
CA PRO A 158 19.86 8.54 23.65
C PRO A 158 19.42 9.78 24.43
N ALA A 159 19.04 9.59 25.69
CA ALA A 159 18.68 10.68 26.60
C ALA A 159 19.86 11.65 26.86
N ASP A 160 21.08 11.10 26.95
CA ASP A 160 22.34 11.84 27.10
C ASP A 160 23.19 11.66 25.82
N PRO A 161 23.07 12.56 24.83
CA PRO A 161 23.80 12.45 23.57
C PRO A 161 25.29 12.77 23.69
N VAL A 162 26.09 12.07 22.90
CA VAL A 162 27.53 12.31 22.72
C VAL A 162 27.74 13.58 21.89
N THR A 163 26.93 13.75 20.85
CA THR A 163 26.92 14.95 20.01
C THR A 163 26.48 16.18 20.79
N ARG A 164 27.02 17.33 20.43
CA ARG A 164 26.67 18.66 20.95
C ARG A 164 26.42 19.61 19.77
N PRO A 165 25.59 20.65 19.93
CA PRO A 165 25.38 21.65 18.88
C PRO A 165 26.71 22.25 18.41
N GLY A 166 26.95 22.22 17.10
CA GLY A 166 28.21 22.62 16.49
C GLY A 166 29.27 21.51 16.36
N ASP A 167 29.02 20.27 16.77
CA ASP A 167 29.86 19.13 16.37
C ASP A 167 29.60 18.74 14.91
N LEU A 168 30.66 18.38 14.18
CA LEU A 168 30.60 17.88 12.82
C LEU A 168 31.21 16.47 12.78
N TRP A 169 30.39 15.46 12.51
CA TRP A 169 30.83 14.09 12.34
C TRP A 169 31.17 13.78 10.89
N ILE A 170 32.32 13.15 10.70
CA ILE A 170 32.75 12.54 9.43
C ILE A 170 32.37 11.06 9.49
N LEU A 171 31.44 10.68 8.61
CA LEU A 171 30.87 9.33 8.49
C LEU A 171 31.45 8.70 7.23
N GLY A 172 32.74 8.33 7.30
CA GLY A 172 33.50 7.84 6.15
C GLY A 172 33.63 8.91 5.06
N LYS A 173 32.81 8.79 4.01
CA LYS A 173 32.68 9.80 2.94
C LYS A 173 31.63 10.88 3.24
N HIS A 174 30.63 10.59 4.07
CA HIS A 174 29.52 11.48 4.39
C HIS A 174 29.89 12.48 5.50
N ARG A 175 29.13 13.58 5.61
CA ARG A 175 29.32 14.61 6.63
C ARG A 175 27.98 14.91 7.31
N LEU A 176 27.98 14.94 8.64
CA LEU A 176 26.82 15.20 9.48
C LEU A 176 27.13 16.35 10.45
N LEU A 177 26.50 17.51 10.27
CA LEU A 177 26.63 18.64 11.19
C LEU A 177 25.43 18.67 12.15
N CYS A 178 25.71 18.79 13.45
CA CYS A 178 24.68 19.16 14.41
C CYS A 178 24.50 20.69 14.40
N GLY A 179 23.46 21.20 13.73
CA GLY A 179 23.35 22.63 13.40
C GLY A 179 22.01 23.01 12.75
N ASP A 180 21.86 24.28 12.37
CA ASP A 180 20.62 24.83 11.83
C ASP A 180 20.69 24.94 10.29
N SER A 181 19.78 24.28 9.57
CA SER A 181 19.74 24.34 8.10
C SER A 181 19.25 25.67 7.52
N THR A 182 18.81 26.62 8.37
CA THR A 182 18.59 28.03 8.03
C THR A 182 19.81 28.93 8.31
N SER A 183 20.84 28.41 8.98
CA SER A 183 22.10 29.11 9.26
C SER A 183 23.07 28.97 8.10
N ALA A 184 23.33 30.07 7.38
CA ALA A 184 24.30 30.11 6.28
C ALA A 184 25.70 29.62 6.72
N THR A 185 26.12 29.97 7.94
CA THR A 185 27.40 29.56 8.53
C THR A 185 27.49 28.03 8.70
N ASP A 186 26.40 27.41 9.13
CA ASP A 186 26.35 25.96 9.37
C ASP A 186 26.31 25.21 8.04
N VAL A 187 25.52 25.70 7.06
CA VAL A 187 25.50 25.13 5.71
C VAL A 187 26.87 25.27 5.02
N GLU A 188 27.53 26.43 5.10
CA GLU A 188 28.90 26.59 4.57
C GLU A 188 29.90 25.63 5.23
N ARG A 189 29.80 25.42 6.56
CA ARG A 189 30.67 24.51 7.30
C ARG A 189 30.41 23.04 6.94
N LEU A 190 29.14 22.61 6.89
CA LEU A 190 28.70 21.27 6.51
C LEU A 190 29.14 20.92 5.09
N LEU A 191 29.00 21.85 4.14
CA LEU A 191 29.42 21.66 2.76
C LEU A 191 30.95 21.74 2.60
N GLY A 192 31.64 22.62 3.33
CA GLY A 192 33.10 22.79 3.28
C GLY A 192 33.64 23.07 1.87
N GLY A 193 32.85 23.74 1.03
CA GLY A 193 33.16 24.00 -0.39
C GLY A 193 32.60 22.98 -1.39
N ALA A 194 32.04 21.86 -0.94
CA ALA A 194 31.28 20.93 -1.79
C ALA A 194 30.00 21.58 -2.33
N LYS A 195 29.50 21.06 -3.46
CA LYS A 195 28.30 21.56 -4.14
C LYS A 195 27.39 20.40 -4.58
N PRO A 196 26.65 19.77 -3.65
CA PRO A 196 25.65 18.77 -3.99
C PRO A 196 24.61 19.36 -4.94
N HIS A 197 24.30 18.68 -6.04
CA HIS A 197 23.33 19.15 -7.05
C HIS A 197 21.91 18.64 -6.80
N LEU A 198 21.78 17.57 -6.00
CA LEU A 198 20.53 16.96 -5.57
C LEU A 198 20.29 17.24 -4.07
N MET A 199 19.06 17.60 -3.73
CA MET A 199 18.52 17.57 -2.37
C MET A 199 17.37 16.56 -2.34
N ALA A 200 17.40 15.65 -1.39
CA ALA A 200 16.31 14.71 -1.09
C ALA A 200 16.10 14.76 0.42
N THR A 201 14.90 15.14 0.87
CA THR A 201 14.70 15.60 2.24
C THR A 201 13.26 15.50 2.75
N ASP A 202 13.11 15.28 4.05
CA ASP A 202 11.84 15.18 4.76
C ASP A 202 11.75 16.21 5.90
N PRO A 203 11.46 17.49 5.59
CA PRO A 203 11.41 18.57 6.59
C PRO A 203 10.31 18.37 7.64
N PRO A 204 10.39 19.02 8.82
CA PRO A 204 9.23 19.21 9.68
C PRO A 204 8.09 19.88 8.90
N TYR A 205 6.87 19.38 9.07
CA TYR A 205 5.74 19.72 8.19
C TYR A 205 4.90 20.90 8.69
N GLY A 206 5.02 21.31 9.95
CA GLY A 206 4.12 22.26 10.59
C GLY A 206 2.87 21.62 11.21
N VAL A 207 2.87 20.30 11.43
CA VAL A 207 1.69 19.54 11.89
C VAL A 207 1.57 19.44 13.43
N GLN A 208 2.52 20.02 14.16
CA GLN A 208 2.62 20.05 15.63
C GLN A 208 2.58 18.66 16.25
N TYR A 209 3.39 17.74 15.72
CA TYR A 209 3.47 16.35 16.14
C TYR A 209 3.86 16.20 17.61
N ASP A 210 2.92 15.69 18.40
CA ASP A 210 3.08 15.35 19.81
C ASP A 210 2.60 13.90 20.05
N PRO A 211 3.51 12.95 20.36
CA PRO A 211 3.12 11.58 20.69
C PRO A 211 2.72 11.40 22.16
N THR A 212 3.04 12.36 23.05
CA THR A 212 3.06 12.16 24.51
C THR A 212 1.72 11.64 25.06
N TRP A 213 0.62 12.19 24.55
CA TRP A 213 -0.75 11.78 24.93
C TRP A 213 -1.07 10.30 24.66
N ARG A 214 -0.40 9.65 23.68
CA ARG A 214 -0.63 8.22 23.35
C ARG A 214 -0.17 7.32 24.49
N ASN A 215 0.96 7.70 25.09
CA ASN A 215 1.64 6.94 26.13
C ASN A 215 0.93 7.17 27.48
N GLU A 216 0.55 8.42 27.78
CA GLU A 216 -0.26 8.77 28.96
C GLU A 216 -1.63 8.07 28.96
N ALA A 217 -2.22 7.82 27.78
CA ALA A 217 -3.51 7.16 27.63
C ALA A 217 -3.42 5.62 27.57
N GLY A 218 -2.22 5.03 27.54
CA GLY A 218 -2.02 3.57 27.54
C GLY A 218 -2.57 2.83 26.33
N VAL A 219 -2.74 3.51 25.18
CA VAL A 219 -3.38 2.96 23.96
C VAL A 219 -2.36 2.43 22.95
N SER A 220 -1.15 2.08 23.39
CA SER A 220 -0.07 1.62 22.54
C SER A 220 0.86 0.65 23.29
N SER A 221 1.35 -0.36 22.58
CA SER A 221 2.43 -1.24 23.01
C SER A 221 3.83 -0.68 22.71
N SER A 222 3.98 0.29 21.80
CA SER A 222 5.27 0.84 21.39
C SER A 222 5.63 2.13 22.13
N ALA A 223 6.90 2.24 22.54
CA ALA A 223 7.43 3.30 23.41
C ALA A 223 7.65 4.66 22.70
N ARG A 224 6.83 4.99 21.69
CA ARG A 224 7.04 6.11 20.76
C ARG A 224 7.08 7.46 21.50
N THR A 225 8.27 8.05 21.60
CA THR A 225 8.57 9.23 22.44
C THR A 225 9.42 10.25 21.68
N GLY A 226 9.29 11.52 22.07
CA GLY A 226 9.99 12.65 21.45
C GLY A 226 9.08 13.55 20.62
N LYS A 227 9.18 14.86 20.84
CA LYS A 227 8.51 15.90 20.04
C LYS A 227 9.42 16.32 18.90
N VAL A 228 8.88 16.43 17.68
CA VAL A 228 9.65 16.94 16.52
C VAL A 228 9.93 18.44 16.71
N ALA A 229 11.20 18.84 16.57
CA ALA A 229 11.61 20.23 16.69
C ALA A 229 11.11 21.04 15.47
N ASN A 230 10.67 22.27 15.71
CA ASN A 230 10.19 23.23 14.70
C ASN A 230 9.04 22.74 13.79
N ASP A 231 8.32 21.67 14.18
CA ASP A 231 7.11 21.19 13.49
C ASP A 231 5.86 22.06 13.73
N ASP A 232 6.05 23.33 14.09
CA ASP A 232 5.05 24.40 13.99
C ASP A 232 5.17 25.20 12.68
N ARG A 233 6.20 24.93 11.87
CA ARG A 233 6.55 25.65 10.63
C ARG A 233 6.55 24.73 9.40
N ALA A 234 5.94 25.19 8.32
CA ALA A 234 5.91 24.51 7.01
C ALA A 234 6.64 25.27 5.87
N ASP A 235 6.91 26.57 6.03
CA ASP A 235 7.61 27.38 5.02
C ASP A 235 9.12 27.38 5.29
N TRP A 236 9.87 26.53 4.58
CA TRP A 236 11.32 26.39 4.74
C TRP A 236 12.15 27.19 3.72
N ARG A 237 11.62 28.32 3.21
CA ARG A 237 12.30 29.22 2.25
C ARG A 237 13.76 29.52 2.55
N GLU A 238 14.09 29.69 3.82
CA GLU A 238 15.44 30.08 4.26
C GLU A 238 16.45 28.93 4.06
N ALA A 239 16.06 27.68 4.34
CA ALA A 239 16.88 26.51 4.04
C ALA A 239 17.00 26.26 2.51
N TRP A 240 15.91 26.42 1.76
CA TRP A 240 15.92 26.27 0.30
C TRP A 240 16.76 27.33 -0.43
N ALA A 241 16.94 28.51 0.17
CA ALA A 241 17.82 29.57 -0.34
C ALA A 241 19.30 29.20 -0.24
N LEU A 242 19.67 28.39 0.76
CA LEU A 242 21.06 28.00 1.06
C LEU A 242 21.50 26.74 0.30
N PHE A 243 20.58 25.92 -0.22
CA PHE A 243 20.92 24.75 -1.02
C PHE A 243 21.48 25.15 -2.41
N PRO A 244 22.76 24.84 -2.72
CA PRO A 244 23.42 25.32 -3.94
C PRO A 244 23.04 24.55 -5.21
N GLY A 245 22.28 23.46 -5.11
CA GLY A 245 21.99 22.55 -6.22
C GLY A 245 20.76 22.90 -7.06
N GLU A 246 20.40 21.98 -7.95
CA GLU A 246 19.41 22.19 -9.02
C GLU A 246 18.17 21.29 -8.91
N VAL A 247 18.26 20.13 -8.24
CA VAL A 247 17.17 19.15 -8.15
C VAL A 247 16.73 19.01 -6.70
N ALA A 248 15.42 19.03 -6.44
CA ALA A 248 14.87 19.03 -5.08
C ALA A 248 13.67 18.07 -4.97
N TYR A 249 13.85 17.04 -4.14
CA TYR A 249 12.82 16.11 -3.69
C TYR A 249 12.50 16.48 -2.24
N VAL A 250 11.35 17.12 -2.02
CA VAL A 250 10.91 17.58 -0.70
C VAL A 250 9.59 16.91 -0.36
N TRP A 251 9.61 16.03 0.63
CA TRP A 251 8.40 15.45 1.20
C TRP A 251 7.64 16.48 2.03
N HIS A 252 6.31 16.35 2.13
CA HIS A 252 5.48 17.32 2.84
C HIS A 252 4.15 16.70 3.29
N ALA A 253 3.53 17.26 4.35
CA ALA A 253 2.13 17.01 4.64
C ALA A 253 1.23 17.54 3.50
N ALA A 254 0.18 16.81 3.15
CA ALA A 254 -0.76 17.21 2.09
C ALA A 254 -1.42 18.57 2.36
N ILE A 255 -1.76 18.85 3.63
CA ILE A 255 -2.41 20.12 4.04
C ILE A 255 -1.50 21.36 3.87
N PHE A 256 -0.18 21.17 3.82
CA PHE A 256 0.81 22.23 3.65
C PHE A 256 1.53 22.19 2.30
N ALA A 257 1.08 21.33 1.36
CA ALA A 257 1.64 21.18 0.02
C ALA A 257 1.80 22.52 -0.72
N LYS A 258 0.82 23.43 -0.57
CA LYS A 258 0.92 24.77 -1.15
C LYS A 258 2.01 25.63 -0.50
N ILE A 259 2.19 25.55 0.82
CA ILE A 259 3.24 26.32 1.51
C ILE A 259 4.62 25.83 1.05
N VAL A 260 4.81 24.51 0.97
CA VAL A 260 6.07 23.93 0.48
C VAL A 260 6.31 24.27 -1.00
N ALA A 261 5.30 24.20 -1.87
CA ALA A 261 5.44 24.62 -3.27
C ALA A 261 5.75 26.13 -3.41
N ASP A 262 5.02 27.01 -2.72
CA ASP A 262 5.29 28.45 -2.70
C ASP A 262 6.71 28.76 -2.16
N SER A 263 7.18 27.97 -1.18
CA SER A 263 8.52 28.10 -0.59
C SER A 263 9.65 27.72 -1.57
N LEU A 264 9.40 26.75 -2.45
CA LEU A 264 10.32 26.30 -3.49
C LEU A 264 10.31 27.23 -4.71
N GLU A 265 9.13 27.66 -5.19
CA GLU A 265 9.01 28.58 -6.33
C GLU A 265 9.65 29.96 -6.06
N ALA A 266 9.60 30.39 -4.80
CA ALA A 266 10.27 31.60 -4.30
C ALA A 266 11.81 31.52 -4.35
N ASN A 267 12.37 30.31 -4.31
CA ASN A 267 13.81 30.03 -4.40
C ASN A 267 14.23 29.53 -5.78
N ASP A 268 13.45 29.90 -6.81
CA ASP A 268 13.65 29.54 -8.21
C ASP A 268 13.58 28.04 -8.54
N PHE A 269 12.99 27.20 -7.67
CA PHE A 269 12.61 25.83 -8.05
C PHE A 269 11.30 25.85 -8.85
N LYS A 270 11.33 25.35 -10.09
CA LYS A 270 10.13 25.18 -10.93
C LYS A 270 9.48 23.83 -10.62
N ILE A 271 8.19 23.86 -10.32
CA ILE A 271 7.40 22.65 -10.12
C ILE A 271 7.32 21.79 -11.41
N ARG A 272 7.48 20.46 -11.29
CA ARG A 272 7.53 19.43 -12.35
C ARG A 272 6.25 18.57 -12.44
N ALA A 273 6.04 17.52 -11.61
CA ALA A 273 4.85 16.63 -11.61
C ALA A 273 4.90 15.57 -10.48
N GLN A 274 3.93 15.47 -9.56
CA GLN A 274 4.09 14.81 -8.22
C GLN A 274 4.68 13.40 -8.21
N ILE A 275 5.39 13.08 -7.13
CA ILE A 275 5.66 11.73 -6.66
C ILE A 275 4.77 11.44 -5.45
N ILE A 276 4.08 10.30 -5.46
CA ILE A 276 3.23 9.81 -4.38
C ILE A 276 3.82 8.47 -3.91
N TRP A 277 4.31 8.41 -2.68
CA TRP A 277 4.61 7.14 -2.02
C TRP A 277 3.30 6.46 -1.66
N SER A 278 3.04 5.31 -2.26
CA SER A 278 1.93 4.42 -1.90
C SER A 278 2.41 3.46 -0.82
N LYS A 279 1.79 3.53 0.36
CA LYS A 279 2.09 2.63 1.47
C LYS A 279 1.33 1.31 1.35
N ASN A 280 2.02 0.19 1.52
CA ASN A 280 1.42 -1.15 1.52
C ASN A 280 0.48 -1.38 2.72
N ARG A 281 0.79 -0.82 3.90
CA ARG A 281 -0.07 -0.84 5.10
C ARG A 281 -0.43 0.58 5.57
N PHE A 282 -1.62 0.74 6.14
CA PHE A 282 -2.20 2.03 6.55
C PHE A 282 -1.81 2.37 8.01
N VAL A 283 -1.09 3.48 8.22
CA VAL A 283 -0.63 3.88 9.56
C VAL A 283 -1.69 4.76 10.25
N LEU A 284 -2.26 4.27 11.35
CA LEU A 284 -3.33 4.94 12.11
C LEU A 284 -2.84 6.24 12.81
N GLY A 285 -2.92 7.35 12.08
CA GLY A 285 -2.67 8.71 12.58
C GLY A 285 -3.96 9.44 12.98
N ARG A 286 -3.82 10.52 13.76
CA ARG A 286 -4.95 11.34 14.28
C ARG A 286 -5.59 12.30 13.25
N GLY A 287 -5.34 12.09 11.95
CA GLY A 287 -5.89 12.92 10.87
C GLY A 287 -7.15 12.27 10.28
N ASP A 288 -8.17 13.06 9.96
CA ASP A 288 -9.50 12.57 9.55
C ASP A 288 -9.53 11.84 8.18
N TYR A 289 -8.44 11.89 7.40
CA TYR A 289 -8.23 11.14 6.16
C TYR A 289 -6.74 10.89 5.88
N HIS A 290 -6.43 9.74 5.27
CA HIS A 290 -5.10 9.39 4.75
C HIS A 290 -5.20 9.04 3.25
N TRP A 291 -4.08 9.07 2.50
CA TRP A 291 -4.06 9.11 1.03
C TRP A 291 -3.39 7.89 0.38
N GLN A 292 -3.92 7.40 -0.76
CA GLN A 292 -3.40 6.18 -1.43
C GLN A 292 -3.38 6.14 -2.98
N HIS A 293 -3.99 7.07 -3.76
CA HIS A 293 -4.10 6.90 -5.23
C HIS A 293 -4.59 8.11 -6.06
N GLU A 294 -4.49 8.03 -7.41
CA GLU A 294 -4.88 9.05 -8.41
C GLU A 294 -6.31 8.86 -9.03
N PRO A 295 -7.01 9.95 -9.43
CA PRO A 295 -8.32 9.91 -10.12
C PRO A 295 -8.22 9.98 -11.68
N CYS A 296 -9.05 9.23 -12.43
CA CYS A 296 -8.97 9.18 -13.92
C CYS A 296 -10.35 9.13 -14.65
N GLN A 297 -10.41 9.53 -15.94
CA GLN A 297 -11.60 9.47 -16.81
C GLN A 297 -11.29 8.86 -18.20
N PRO A 298 -12.22 8.18 -18.88
CA PRO A 298 -11.94 7.49 -20.15
C PRO A 298 -11.90 8.42 -21.37
N ALA A 299 -11.37 7.91 -22.48
CA ALA A 299 -11.44 8.55 -23.80
C ALA A 299 -12.87 9.01 -24.17
N GLY A 300 -12.97 10.16 -24.85
CA GLY A 300 -14.22 10.74 -25.31
C GLY A 300 -15.00 11.55 -24.28
N THR A 301 -14.51 11.69 -23.03
CA THR A 301 -15.08 12.65 -22.06
C THR A 301 -14.81 14.08 -22.55
N MET A 302 -15.84 14.93 -22.52
CA MET A 302 -15.84 16.24 -23.17
C MET A 302 -15.53 17.37 -22.18
N VAL A 303 -14.32 17.91 -22.24
CA VAL A 303 -13.80 18.90 -21.27
C VAL A 303 -13.91 20.32 -21.82
N GLN A 304 -14.30 21.27 -20.97
CA GLN A 304 -14.45 22.69 -21.34
C GLN A 304 -13.08 23.40 -21.39
N LYS A 305 -12.45 23.36 -22.57
CA LYS A 305 -11.21 24.06 -22.89
C LYS A 305 -11.46 25.54 -23.15
N VAL A 306 -10.66 26.40 -22.51
CA VAL A 306 -10.63 27.84 -22.78
C VAL A 306 -9.70 28.07 -23.98
N ILE A 307 -10.30 28.35 -25.14
CA ILE A 307 -9.59 28.58 -26.40
C ILE A 307 -9.00 29.99 -26.44
N GLU A 308 -9.71 30.99 -25.90
CA GLU A 308 -9.24 32.36 -25.75
C GLU A 308 -9.70 32.88 -24.38
N ARG A 309 -8.78 33.38 -23.54
CA ARG A 309 -9.09 33.74 -22.13
C ARG A 309 -9.86 35.06 -21.97
N GLY A 310 -9.99 35.85 -23.04
CA GLY A 310 -10.53 37.21 -23.01
C GLY A 310 -9.64 38.20 -22.23
N SER A 311 -9.96 39.49 -22.31
CA SER A 311 -9.27 40.55 -21.54
C SER A 311 -10.23 41.69 -21.18
N GLY A 312 -10.01 42.36 -20.04
CA GLY A 312 -10.90 43.42 -19.57
C GLY A 312 -12.35 42.94 -19.42
N SER A 313 -13.27 43.55 -20.18
CA SER A 313 -14.69 43.16 -20.27
C SER A 313 -15.00 42.07 -21.31
N GLN A 314 -14.02 41.65 -22.13
CA GLN A 314 -14.24 40.56 -23.09
C GLN A 314 -14.33 39.21 -22.36
N PRO A 315 -15.37 38.39 -22.65
CA PRO A 315 -15.51 37.06 -22.08
C PRO A 315 -14.48 36.09 -22.68
N ALA A 316 -14.26 34.97 -21.99
CA ALA A 316 -13.45 33.88 -22.53
C ALA A 316 -14.24 33.06 -23.57
N ARG A 317 -13.61 32.68 -24.69
CA ARG A 317 -14.17 31.70 -25.63
C ARG A 317 -13.82 30.29 -25.15
N ILE A 318 -14.86 29.52 -24.85
CA ILE A 318 -14.78 28.13 -24.37
C ILE A 318 -15.27 27.20 -25.49
N ALA A 319 -14.67 26.03 -25.60
CA ALA A 319 -15.18 24.91 -26.42
C ALA A 319 -15.13 23.61 -25.61
N GLU A 320 -16.09 22.72 -25.83
CA GLU A 320 -16.01 21.34 -25.33
C GLU A 320 -15.14 20.52 -26.31
N VAL A 321 -14.09 19.87 -25.80
CA VAL A 321 -13.14 19.06 -26.57
C VAL A 321 -12.94 17.69 -25.91
N PRO A 322 -12.66 16.60 -26.66
CA PRO A 322 -12.39 15.30 -26.06
C PRO A 322 -11.12 15.35 -25.19
N ILE A 323 -11.14 14.69 -24.03
CA ILE A 323 -10.06 14.73 -23.03
C ILE A 323 -8.71 14.32 -23.63
N GLU A 324 -8.69 13.32 -24.52
CA GLU A 324 -7.52 12.83 -25.26
C GLU A 324 -6.87 13.87 -26.20
N THR A 325 -7.49 15.04 -26.39
CA THR A 325 -6.94 16.17 -27.17
C THR A 325 -6.27 17.25 -26.31
N LEU A 326 -6.42 17.20 -24.99
CA LEU A 326 -5.84 18.18 -24.06
C LEU A 326 -4.37 17.89 -23.77
N ARG A 327 -3.56 18.93 -23.57
CA ARG A 327 -2.14 18.81 -23.23
C ARG A 327 -1.77 19.76 -22.09
N ALA A 328 -0.73 19.43 -21.34
CA ALA A 328 -0.16 20.36 -20.37
C ALA A 328 0.21 21.69 -21.05
N GLY A 329 -0.20 22.81 -20.44
CA GLY A 329 -0.12 24.15 -21.01
C GLY A 329 -1.45 24.71 -21.51
N ASP A 330 -2.45 23.85 -21.84
CA ASP A 330 -3.82 24.26 -22.16
C ASP A 330 -4.51 24.93 -20.96
N TYR A 331 -5.60 25.68 -21.20
CA TYR A 331 -6.48 26.19 -20.15
C TYR A 331 -7.84 25.48 -20.18
N VAL A 332 -8.37 25.16 -19.00
CA VAL A 332 -9.70 24.56 -18.81
C VAL A 332 -10.52 25.37 -17.81
N VAL A 333 -11.84 25.38 -18.00
CA VAL A 333 -12.78 25.96 -17.04
C VAL A 333 -12.69 25.18 -15.74
N SER A 334 -12.51 25.90 -14.64
CA SER A 334 -12.32 25.35 -13.29
C SER A 334 -13.39 25.86 -12.33
N TYR A 335 -13.46 25.25 -11.15
CA TYR A 335 -14.38 25.63 -10.08
C TYR A 335 -13.61 25.73 -8.77
N ASN A 336 -13.72 26.85 -8.07
CA ASN A 336 -13.14 26.99 -6.74
C ASN A 336 -14.18 26.59 -5.69
N SER A 337 -13.94 25.47 -4.99
CA SER A 337 -14.88 24.89 -4.02
C SER A 337 -14.99 25.66 -2.70
N TYR A 338 -13.99 26.47 -2.36
CA TYR A 338 -14.01 27.34 -1.16
C TYR A 338 -14.77 28.64 -1.43
N GLU A 339 -14.47 29.30 -2.55
CA GLU A 339 -15.13 30.53 -2.98
C GLU A 339 -16.53 30.28 -3.57
N SER A 340 -16.83 29.03 -3.97
CA SER A 340 -18.06 28.64 -4.68
C SER A 340 -18.27 29.40 -6.00
N VAL A 341 -17.24 29.47 -6.85
CA VAL A 341 -17.29 30.16 -8.16
C VAL A 341 -16.67 29.35 -9.29
N VAL A 342 -17.22 29.47 -10.49
CA VAL A 342 -16.65 28.92 -11.73
C VAL A 342 -15.70 29.95 -12.35
N ARG A 343 -14.44 29.59 -12.59
CA ARG A 343 -13.46 30.49 -13.22
C ARG A 343 -13.49 30.31 -14.73
N ARG A 344 -14.39 31.01 -15.44
CA ARG A 344 -14.54 30.88 -16.91
C ARG A 344 -13.28 31.23 -17.74
N ARG A 345 -12.39 32.09 -17.22
CA ARG A 345 -11.08 32.40 -17.84
C ARG A 345 -10.06 31.26 -17.73
N GLY A 346 -10.42 30.22 -17.00
CA GLY A 346 -9.70 28.97 -16.86
C GLY A 346 -8.43 29.04 -16.03
N ARG A 347 -8.04 27.87 -15.57
CA ARG A 347 -6.73 27.56 -14.98
C ARG A 347 -5.94 26.71 -15.96
N GLN A 348 -4.62 26.75 -15.83
CA GLN A 348 -3.75 26.03 -16.73
C GLN A 348 -3.70 24.56 -16.32
N ILE A 349 -3.75 23.65 -17.29
CA ILE A 349 -3.39 22.25 -17.09
C ILE A 349 -1.87 22.22 -16.86
N THR A 350 -1.45 21.98 -15.62
CA THR A 350 -0.03 21.90 -15.24
C THR A 350 0.59 20.58 -15.64
N ARG A 351 -0.21 19.51 -15.65
CA ARG A 351 0.17 18.15 -16.05
C ARG A 351 -1.02 17.46 -16.72
N PHE A 352 -0.74 16.62 -17.70
CA PHE A 352 -1.71 15.76 -18.37
C PHE A 352 -1.05 14.41 -18.59
N GLY A 353 -1.79 13.31 -18.43
CA GLY A 353 -1.28 11.96 -18.65
C GLY A 353 -2.39 10.98 -19.01
N ASP A 354 -1.98 9.82 -19.51
CA ASP A 354 -2.85 8.70 -19.85
C ASP A 354 -2.24 7.36 -19.43
N ARG A 355 -3.09 6.37 -19.20
CA ARG A 355 -2.71 4.99 -18.90
C ARG A 355 -3.78 4.01 -19.37
N GLN A 356 -3.39 2.76 -19.59
CA GLN A 356 -4.37 1.67 -19.67
C GLN A 356 -5.02 1.47 -18.29
N PHE A 357 -6.33 1.25 -18.29
CA PHE A 357 -7.10 0.84 -17.12
C PHE A 357 -8.00 -0.33 -17.50
N GLU A 358 -8.09 -1.30 -16.60
CA GLU A 358 -8.94 -2.47 -16.68
C GLU A 358 -9.65 -2.62 -15.33
N GLY A 359 -10.97 -2.77 -15.34
CA GLY A 359 -11.80 -2.77 -14.14
C GLY A 359 -13.19 -2.18 -14.38
N PHE A 360 -13.87 -1.75 -13.32
CA PHE A 360 -15.19 -1.12 -13.44
C PHE A 360 -15.08 0.38 -13.75
N MET A 361 -15.78 0.82 -14.78
CA MET A 361 -15.98 2.23 -15.13
C MET A 361 -17.35 2.67 -14.60
N HIS A 362 -17.37 3.69 -13.72
CA HIS A 362 -18.60 4.29 -13.22
C HIS A 362 -19.19 5.24 -14.25
N THR A 363 -20.51 5.20 -14.41
CA THR A 363 -21.29 6.02 -15.33
C THR A 363 -22.27 6.88 -14.52
N ILE A 364 -21.84 8.10 -14.19
CA ILE A 364 -22.54 9.01 -13.29
C ILE A 364 -23.51 9.85 -14.10
N SER A 365 -24.80 9.79 -13.76
CA SER A 365 -25.86 10.56 -14.40
C SER A 365 -26.39 11.65 -13.48
N ALA A 366 -26.47 12.90 -13.97
CA ALA A 366 -27.06 14.02 -13.23
C ALA A 366 -27.65 15.07 -14.18
N GLY A 367 -28.87 15.55 -13.91
CA GLY A 367 -29.50 16.63 -14.69
C GLY A 367 -29.60 16.39 -16.21
N GLY A 368 -29.73 15.12 -16.64
CA GLY A 368 -29.76 14.76 -18.06
C GLY A 368 -28.39 14.68 -18.74
N ARG A 369 -27.29 14.89 -18.00
CA ARG A 369 -25.90 14.64 -18.44
C ARG A 369 -25.39 13.34 -17.87
N VAL A 370 -24.40 12.77 -18.54
CA VAL A 370 -23.69 11.55 -18.15
C VAL A 370 -22.20 11.82 -18.27
N THR A 371 -21.43 11.44 -17.25
CA THR A 371 -19.96 11.39 -17.28
C THR A 371 -19.49 9.99 -16.90
N ARG A 372 -18.25 9.65 -17.25
CA ARG A 372 -17.64 8.37 -16.90
C ARG A 372 -16.33 8.59 -16.15
N ALA A 373 -16.04 7.72 -15.19
CA ALA A 373 -14.81 7.81 -14.42
C ALA A 373 -14.42 6.47 -13.75
N THR A 374 -13.15 6.32 -13.40
CA THR A 374 -12.68 5.20 -12.55
C THR A 374 -13.33 5.31 -11.15
N PRO A 375 -13.45 4.21 -10.37
CA PRO A 375 -14.11 4.23 -9.05
C PRO A 375 -13.60 5.34 -8.14
N GLU A 376 -12.30 5.60 -8.23
CA GLU A 376 -11.57 6.50 -7.37
C GLU A 376 -11.53 7.96 -7.81
N HIS A 377 -12.22 8.26 -8.90
CA HIS A 377 -12.32 9.61 -9.40
C HIS A 377 -13.16 10.48 -8.47
N ARG A 378 -12.60 11.61 -8.00
CA ARG A 378 -13.23 12.45 -6.98
C ARG A 378 -14.06 13.57 -7.60
N PHE A 379 -15.36 13.52 -7.37
CA PHE A 379 -16.30 14.58 -7.71
C PHE A 379 -16.52 15.50 -6.52
N THR A 380 -16.62 16.81 -6.77
CA THR A 380 -17.23 17.71 -5.79
C THR A 380 -18.72 17.35 -5.65
N ALA A 381 -19.19 17.10 -4.43
CA ALA A 381 -20.57 16.70 -4.16
C ALA A 381 -21.07 17.23 -2.80
N ARG A 382 -22.40 17.20 -2.60
CA ARG A 382 -23.09 17.40 -1.31
C ARG A 382 -24.29 16.47 -1.20
N LEU A 383 -24.81 16.28 0.02
CA LEU A 383 -26.12 15.62 0.16
C LEU A 383 -27.24 16.51 -0.38
N ASN A 384 -28.19 15.88 -1.08
CA ASN A 384 -29.39 16.50 -1.61
C ASN A 384 -30.28 17.01 -0.45
N PRO A 385 -30.53 18.33 -0.34
CA PRO A 385 -31.36 18.90 0.73
C PRO A 385 -32.79 18.35 0.77
N ASP A 386 -33.30 17.90 -0.39
CA ASP A 386 -34.68 17.45 -0.59
C ASP A 386 -34.86 15.95 -0.31
N ALA A 387 -33.76 15.20 -0.15
CA ALA A 387 -33.76 13.78 0.16
C ALA A 387 -33.90 13.47 1.67
N SER A 388 -34.38 14.42 2.48
CA SER A 388 -34.37 14.26 3.94
C SER A 388 -35.38 13.27 4.52
N ASP A 389 -36.29 12.77 3.69
CA ASP A 389 -37.22 11.67 3.95
C ASP A 389 -36.61 10.28 3.69
N LYS A 390 -35.58 10.19 2.83
CA LYS A 390 -35.06 8.92 2.32
C LYS A 390 -34.44 8.06 3.40
N GLN A 391 -34.43 6.76 3.13
CA GLN A 391 -33.93 5.73 4.02
C GLN A 391 -32.73 5.04 3.38
N VAL A 392 -31.68 4.85 4.15
CA VAL A 392 -30.44 4.19 3.75
C VAL A 392 -30.44 2.78 4.31
N VAL A 393 -30.20 1.79 3.47
CA VAL A 393 -29.80 0.44 3.88
C VAL A 393 -28.30 0.33 3.67
N TYR A 394 -27.60 -0.17 4.68
CA TYR A 394 -26.14 -0.20 4.75
C TYR A 394 -25.61 -1.59 5.11
N LEU A 395 -24.33 -1.80 4.79
CA LEU A 395 -23.46 -2.80 5.39
C LEU A 395 -22.52 -2.08 6.37
N MET A 396 -22.19 -2.71 7.49
CA MET A 396 -21.22 -2.21 8.48
C MET A 396 -20.23 -3.31 8.86
N ARG A 397 -18.98 -2.92 9.17
CA ARG A 397 -17.91 -3.80 9.70
C ARG A 397 -17.41 -3.33 11.08
N ARG A 398 -16.94 -4.28 11.89
CA ARG A 398 -16.12 -4.07 13.09
C ARG A 398 -15.24 -5.31 13.32
N GLY A 399 -13.97 -5.27 12.94
CA GLY A 399 -13.14 -6.47 12.79
C GLY A 399 -13.78 -7.46 11.81
N ASP A 400 -13.90 -8.73 12.21
CA ASP A 400 -14.60 -9.76 11.42
C ASP A 400 -16.13 -9.74 11.58
N TRP A 401 -16.68 -8.83 12.39
CA TRP A 401 -18.11 -8.73 12.57
C TRP A 401 -18.71 -7.87 11.46
N TRP A 402 -19.65 -8.46 10.71
CA TRP A 402 -20.41 -7.77 9.67
C TRP A 402 -21.90 -7.75 10.00
N ARG A 403 -22.57 -6.64 9.70
CA ARG A 403 -24.03 -6.54 9.83
C ARG A 403 -24.66 -5.69 8.73
N VAL A 404 -25.84 -6.11 8.28
CA VAL A 404 -26.73 -5.28 7.47
C VAL A 404 -27.63 -4.47 8.41
N GLY A 405 -28.01 -3.26 8.03
CA GLY A 405 -29.08 -2.55 8.72
C GLY A 405 -29.61 -1.36 7.93
N ARG A 406 -30.55 -0.62 8.53
CA ARG A 406 -31.09 0.61 7.94
C ARG A 406 -31.15 1.79 8.90
N VAL A 407 -31.26 2.99 8.34
CA VAL A 407 -31.45 4.26 9.06
C VAL A 407 -32.07 5.31 8.14
N ALA A 408 -32.79 6.29 8.68
CA ALA A 408 -33.16 7.48 7.93
C ALA A 408 -31.91 8.27 7.51
N LEU A 409 -31.89 8.88 6.31
CA LEU A 409 -30.73 9.62 5.80
C LEU A 409 -30.31 10.74 6.76
N PHE A 410 -31.29 11.40 7.39
CA PHE A 410 -31.07 12.35 8.47
C PHE A 410 -31.94 11.99 9.69
N ASN A 411 -31.46 12.37 10.87
CA ASN A 411 -32.18 12.25 12.15
C ASN A 411 -31.91 13.50 13.03
N SER A 412 -32.34 13.48 14.29
CA SER A 412 -32.14 14.59 15.24
C SER A 412 -30.68 14.86 15.64
N ARG A 413 -29.76 13.92 15.39
CA ARG A 413 -28.30 14.03 15.60
C ARG A 413 -27.52 14.38 14.32
N GLY A 414 -28.20 14.54 13.17
CA GLY A 414 -27.57 14.92 11.90
C GLY A 414 -27.68 13.80 10.86
N PHE A 415 -26.54 13.40 10.27
CA PHE A 415 -26.51 12.34 9.25
C PHE A 415 -26.69 10.96 9.88
N GLY A 416 -27.68 10.21 9.40
CA GLY A 416 -28.16 9.00 10.07
C GLY A 416 -27.16 7.85 10.06
N LEU A 417 -26.37 7.70 8.99
CA LEU A 417 -25.38 6.63 8.90
C LEU A 417 -24.21 6.84 9.86
N ALA A 418 -23.65 8.06 9.92
CA ALA A 418 -22.64 8.43 10.94
C ALA A 418 -23.18 8.21 12.37
N THR A 419 -24.43 8.61 12.62
CA THR A 419 -25.07 8.38 13.92
C THR A 419 -25.10 6.89 14.28
N ARG A 420 -25.49 6.04 13.32
CA ARG A 420 -25.67 4.59 13.51
C ARG A 420 -24.35 3.83 13.60
N LEU A 421 -23.31 4.31 12.90
CA LEU A 421 -21.93 3.83 12.96
C LEU A 421 -21.38 4.04 14.38
N ALA A 422 -21.48 5.27 14.90
CA ALA A 422 -21.10 5.61 16.27
C ALA A 422 -21.91 4.82 17.32
N ASP A 423 -23.24 4.71 17.15
CA ASP A 423 -24.12 3.92 18.05
C ASP A 423 -23.73 2.43 18.13
N ASN A 424 -22.99 1.88 17.15
CA ASN A 424 -22.55 0.48 17.11
C ASN A 424 -21.03 0.30 17.33
N LYS A 425 -20.28 1.40 17.49
CA LYS A 425 -18.81 1.42 17.40
C LYS A 425 -18.29 0.71 16.14
N ALA A 426 -19.01 0.81 15.03
CA ALA A 426 -18.61 0.21 13.77
C ALA A 426 -17.39 0.96 13.20
N GLU A 427 -16.48 0.26 12.55
CA GLU A 427 -15.27 0.82 11.93
C GLU A 427 -15.57 1.44 10.57
N GLU A 428 -16.42 0.78 9.79
CA GLU A 428 -16.67 1.10 8.38
C GLU A 428 -18.15 0.88 8.02
N ALA A 429 -18.69 1.66 7.09
CA ALA A 429 -20.01 1.45 6.50
C ALA A 429 -20.10 1.82 5.02
N TRP A 430 -20.92 1.06 4.27
CA TRP A 430 -21.22 1.27 2.85
C TRP A 430 -22.74 1.46 2.67
N ILE A 431 -23.15 2.35 1.76
CA ILE A 431 -24.56 2.51 1.39
C ILE A 431 -24.92 1.48 0.31
N VAL A 432 -25.70 0.47 0.70
CA VAL A 432 -26.10 -0.66 -0.16
C VAL A 432 -27.31 -0.31 -1.02
N SER A 433 -28.22 0.53 -0.52
CA SER A 433 -29.34 1.06 -1.31
C SER A 433 -30.07 2.23 -0.62
N VAL A 434 -30.79 3.02 -1.43
CA VAL A 434 -31.61 4.16 -0.99
C VAL A 434 -33.08 3.90 -1.32
N HIS A 435 -33.95 4.06 -0.33
CA HIS A 435 -35.39 3.80 -0.41
C HIS A 435 -36.20 5.06 -0.08
N ASP A 436 -37.43 5.11 -0.58
CA ASP A 436 -38.35 6.24 -0.38
C ASP A 436 -39.21 6.07 0.89
N SER A 437 -39.34 4.84 1.42
CA SER A 437 -40.01 4.58 2.70
C SER A 437 -39.22 3.69 3.67
N ALA A 438 -39.56 3.80 4.96
CA ALA A 438 -38.97 2.96 6.02
C ALA A 438 -39.40 1.48 5.91
N VAL A 439 -40.50 1.20 5.19
CA VAL A 439 -40.99 -0.15 4.91
C VAL A 439 -40.16 -0.81 3.81
N GLU A 440 -39.90 -0.11 2.70
CA GLU A 440 -38.98 -0.57 1.65
C GLU A 440 -37.58 -0.87 2.20
N ALA A 441 -37.02 0.06 2.99
CA ALA A 441 -35.72 -0.15 3.62
C ALA A 441 -35.72 -1.34 4.58
N GLN A 442 -36.83 -1.61 5.28
CA GLN A 442 -36.96 -2.80 6.13
C GLN A 442 -37.04 -4.08 5.30
N CYS A 443 -37.83 -4.09 4.21
CA CYS A 443 -37.90 -5.24 3.31
C CYS A 443 -36.52 -5.55 2.71
N MET A 444 -35.78 -4.54 2.26
CA MET A 444 -34.42 -4.71 1.72
C MET A 444 -33.42 -5.18 2.78
N GLU A 445 -33.42 -4.60 3.99
CA GLU A 445 -32.63 -5.06 5.13
C GLU A 445 -32.81 -6.56 5.40
N GLN A 446 -34.06 -7.06 5.38
CA GLN A 446 -34.34 -8.49 5.56
C GLN A 446 -33.95 -9.33 4.32
N ILE A 447 -34.17 -8.84 3.09
CA ILE A 447 -33.78 -9.53 1.85
C ILE A 447 -32.27 -9.76 1.81
N LEU A 448 -31.46 -8.74 2.13
CA LEU A 448 -30.01 -8.84 2.18
C LEU A 448 -29.56 -9.80 3.30
N SER A 449 -30.15 -9.68 4.49
CA SER A 449 -29.84 -10.55 5.63
C SER A 449 -30.09 -12.03 5.32
N CYS A 450 -31.24 -12.35 4.72
CA CYS A 450 -31.59 -13.72 4.30
C CYS A 450 -30.80 -14.22 3.09
N ARG A 451 -30.52 -13.37 2.09
CA ARG A 451 -29.80 -13.77 0.85
C ARG A 451 -28.33 -14.08 1.11
N TYR A 452 -27.65 -13.23 1.87
CA TYR A 452 -26.22 -13.35 2.12
C TYR A 452 -25.91 -14.01 3.47
N GLY A 453 -26.90 -14.26 4.34
CA GLY A 453 -26.67 -14.87 5.65
C GLY A 453 -25.85 -13.97 6.58
N ILE A 454 -26.08 -12.66 6.53
CA ILE A 454 -25.43 -11.62 7.35
C ILE A 454 -26.46 -11.10 8.38
N PRO A 455 -26.12 -11.00 9.68
CA PRO A 455 -27.08 -10.61 10.71
C PRO A 455 -27.48 -9.13 10.63
N THR A 456 -28.63 -8.80 11.23
CA THR A 456 -29.10 -7.42 11.41
C THR A 456 -28.88 -6.88 12.83
N THR A 457 -28.56 -7.76 13.78
CA THR A 457 -28.37 -7.46 15.22
C THR A 457 -27.30 -6.40 15.45
N HIS A 458 -27.60 -5.38 16.27
CA HIS A 458 -26.61 -4.41 16.75
C HIS A 458 -25.54 -5.06 17.63
N TRP A 459 -24.34 -4.47 17.65
CA TRP A 459 -23.22 -4.96 18.48
C TRP A 459 -23.20 -4.37 19.88
N GLU A 460 -23.90 -3.25 20.07
CA GLU A 460 -24.06 -2.57 21.34
C GLU A 460 -25.53 -2.67 21.79
N VAL A 461 -25.77 -2.49 23.10
CA VAL A 461 -27.11 -2.49 23.67
C VAL A 461 -27.83 -1.19 23.30
N ASP A 462 -29.01 -1.28 22.68
CA ASP A 462 -29.84 -0.11 22.31
C ASP A 462 -30.37 0.64 23.55
N SER A 463 -29.54 1.52 24.12
CA SER A 463 -29.82 2.34 25.31
C SER A 463 -31.07 3.23 25.20
N TRP A 464 -31.55 3.45 23.97
CA TRP A 464 -32.73 4.23 23.61
C TRP A 464 -34.01 3.37 23.48
N ALA A 465 -33.91 2.04 23.63
CA ALA A 465 -35.03 1.09 23.48
C ALA A 465 -35.03 -0.02 24.56
N PRO A 466 -35.10 0.31 25.87
CA PRO A 466 -34.90 -0.62 26.99
C PRO A 466 -35.88 -1.80 27.06
N GLU A 467 -37.04 -1.73 26.39
CA GLU A 467 -37.99 -2.85 26.28
C GLU A 467 -37.62 -3.90 25.22
N ARG A 468 -36.54 -3.68 24.47
CA ARG A 468 -36.09 -4.55 23.35
C ARG A 468 -34.60 -4.90 23.40
N THR A 469 -33.91 -4.57 24.47
CA THR A 469 -32.46 -4.80 24.62
C THR A 469 -32.14 -6.28 24.77
N ARG A 470 -31.37 -6.82 23.81
CA ARG A 470 -30.57 -8.04 24.04
C ARG A 470 -29.44 -7.71 25.03
N SER A 471 -29.06 -8.65 25.87
CA SER A 471 -27.89 -8.49 26.75
C SER A 471 -26.58 -8.61 25.94
N PRO A 472 -25.45 -8.08 26.45
CA PRO A 472 -24.15 -8.22 25.78
C PRO A 472 -23.77 -9.69 25.51
N GLU A 473 -24.10 -10.59 26.44
CA GLU A 473 -23.82 -12.03 26.32
C GLU A 473 -24.69 -12.68 25.24
N MET A 474 -25.94 -12.24 25.07
CA MET A 474 -26.80 -12.69 23.98
C MET A 474 -26.32 -12.16 22.62
N ILE A 475 -25.80 -10.94 22.56
CA ILE A 475 -25.18 -10.39 21.33
C ILE A 475 -23.91 -11.18 20.99
N ALA A 476 -23.02 -11.38 21.95
CA ALA A 476 -21.80 -12.17 21.78
C ALA A 476 -22.10 -13.62 21.36
N SER A 477 -23.09 -14.27 21.99
CA SER A 477 -23.54 -15.62 21.65
C SER A 477 -24.06 -15.73 20.21
N ILE A 478 -24.79 -14.70 19.72
CA ILE A 478 -25.23 -14.66 18.31
C ILE A 478 -24.02 -14.61 17.37
N TYR A 479 -23.05 -13.72 17.59
CA TYR A 479 -21.89 -13.60 16.68
C TYR A 479 -20.92 -14.78 16.81
N ALA A 480 -20.76 -15.37 18.00
CA ALA A 480 -20.01 -16.61 18.21
C ALA A 480 -20.67 -17.86 17.60
N SER A 481 -21.99 -17.83 17.31
CA SER A 481 -22.68 -18.89 16.57
C SER A 481 -22.56 -18.76 15.04
N LEU A 482 -21.92 -17.70 14.55
CA LEU A 482 -21.63 -17.50 13.14
C LEU A 482 -20.18 -17.90 12.84
N ASN A 483 -19.96 -18.65 11.77
CA ASN A 483 -18.63 -18.78 11.19
C ASN A 483 -18.20 -17.42 10.62
N LEU A 484 -17.18 -16.79 11.22
CA LEU A 484 -16.77 -15.41 10.92
C LEU A 484 -15.98 -15.28 9.61
N SER A 485 -15.14 -16.25 9.23
CA SER A 485 -14.47 -16.22 7.92
C SER A 485 -15.48 -16.36 6.77
N ALA A 486 -16.47 -17.24 6.94
CA ALA A 486 -17.63 -17.33 6.04
C ALA A 486 -18.47 -16.04 6.05
N LEU A 487 -18.54 -15.30 7.17
CA LEU A 487 -19.24 -14.01 7.25
C LEU A 487 -18.53 -12.92 6.43
N THR A 488 -17.20 -12.84 6.49
CA THR A 488 -16.40 -11.95 5.64
C THR A 488 -16.56 -12.29 4.16
N ALA A 489 -16.54 -13.57 3.77
CA ALA A 489 -16.80 -13.99 2.38
C ALA A 489 -18.20 -13.56 1.89
N ARG A 490 -19.24 -13.72 2.74
CA ARG A 490 -20.62 -13.28 2.45
C ARG A 490 -20.73 -11.75 2.30
N ALA A 491 -20.01 -10.99 3.13
CA ALA A 491 -19.97 -9.54 3.06
C ALA A 491 -19.27 -9.05 1.78
N THR A 492 -18.14 -9.66 1.40
CA THR A 492 -17.46 -9.40 0.13
C THR A 492 -18.36 -9.72 -1.06
N LEU A 493 -19.13 -10.82 -1.01
CA LEU A 493 -20.11 -11.15 -2.06
C LEU A 493 -21.25 -10.11 -2.15
N LEU A 494 -21.76 -9.61 -1.02
CA LEU A 494 -22.77 -8.54 -1.01
C LEU A 494 -22.21 -7.25 -1.64
N LEU A 495 -21.01 -6.84 -1.24
CA LEU A 495 -20.33 -5.67 -1.82
C LEU A 495 -20.18 -5.82 -3.34
N ARG A 496 -19.69 -6.98 -3.81
CA ARG A 496 -19.53 -7.29 -5.25
C ARG A 496 -20.87 -7.26 -6.01
N ASP A 497 -21.90 -7.93 -5.50
CA ASP A 497 -23.22 -7.99 -6.14
C ASP A 497 -23.90 -6.60 -6.20
N HIS A 498 -23.55 -5.70 -5.27
CA HIS A 498 -24.03 -4.30 -5.24
C HIS A 498 -23.07 -3.30 -5.89
N ARG A 499 -21.95 -3.75 -6.49
CA ARG A 499 -20.91 -2.93 -7.13
C ARG A 499 -20.33 -1.85 -6.22
N LEU A 500 -20.07 -2.23 -4.97
CA LEU A 500 -19.41 -1.42 -3.95
C LEU A 500 -17.97 -1.90 -3.78
N GLU A 501 -17.02 -0.99 -3.80
CA GLU A 501 -15.61 -1.31 -3.59
C GLU A 501 -15.35 -1.57 -2.10
N ARG A 502 -14.65 -2.67 -1.79
CA ARG A 502 -14.37 -3.09 -0.41
C ARG A 502 -13.58 -2.01 0.33
N ASP A 503 -12.46 -1.59 -0.25
CA ASP A 503 -11.47 -0.77 0.46
C ASP A 503 -11.82 0.73 0.45
N HIS A 504 -13.03 1.07 -0.03
CA HIS A 504 -13.53 2.43 -0.19
C HIS A 504 -14.92 2.59 0.45
N PRO A 505 -15.07 2.40 1.78
CA PRO A 505 -16.32 2.64 2.49
C PRO A 505 -16.89 4.03 2.25
N PHE A 506 -18.21 4.16 2.45
CA PHE A 506 -18.90 5.45 2.35
C PHE A 506 -18.55 6.36 3.53
N ILE A 507 -18.31 5.76 4.70
CA ILE A 507 -17.95 6.44 5.94
C ILE A 507 -17.22 5.46 6.89
N ALA A 508 -16.17 5.92 7.55
CA ALA A 508 -15.41 5.23 8.58
C ALA A 508 -15.73 5.75 10.01
N ALA A 509 -14.98 5.33 11.03
CA ALA A 509 -15.17 5.72 12.43
C ALA A 509 -14.41 6.98 12.87
N ASP A 510 -13.27 7.25 12.23
CA ASP A 510 -12.46 8.47 12.34
C ASP A 510 -13.00 9.62 11.48
N ASP A 511 -13.83 9.30 10.48
CA ASP A 511 -14.57 10.23 9.63
C ASP A 511 -15.42 11.24 10.44
N GLN A 512 -14.91 12.46 10.63
CA GLN A 512 -15.68 13.61 11.12
C GLN A 512 -16.65 14.15 10.05
N LEU A 513 -17.46 13.26 9.46
CA LEU A 513 -18.39 13.54 8.37
C LEU A 513 -19.64 14.30 8.87
N MET A 514 -19.42 15.59 9.09
CA MET A 514 -20.41 16.66 9.26
C MET A 514 -21.22 16.89 7.96
N PHE A 515 -21.90 15.84 7.50
CA PHE A 515 -22.82 15.82 6.36
C PHE A 515 -24.05 16.67 6.66
N SER A 516 -23.95 17.97 6.40
CA SER A 516 -25.08 18.91 6.42
C SER A 516 -25.60 19.18 5.01
N ARG A 517 -26.84 19.69 4.90
CA ARG A 517 -27.47 20.13 3.62
C ARG A 517 -26.71 21.24 2.89
N LYS A 518 -25.63 21.79 3.46
CA LYS A 518 -24.78 22.85 2.88
C LYS A 518 -23.31 22.47 2.76
N ALA A 519 -22.86 21.38 3.39
CA ALA A 519 -21.46 20.98 3.38
C ALA A 519 -21.11 20.35 2.02
N THR A 520 -20.04 20.85 1.42
CA THR A 520 -19.46 20.28 0.19
C THR A 520 -18.26 19.40 0.55
N ARG A 521 -18.11 18.28 -0.16
CA ARG A 521 -17.04 17.29 0.02
C ARG A 521 -16.57 16.76 -1.35
N LEU A 522 -15.39 16.16 -1.37
CA LEU A 522 -14.93 15.34 -2.49
C LEU A 522 -15.40 13.90 -2.24
N VAL A 523 -16.23 13.35 -3.12
CA VAL A 523 -16.79 12.00 -3.03
C VAL A 523 -16.28 11.17 -4.22
N ARG A 524 -15.90 9.92 -3.95
CA ARG A 524 -15.43 8.95 -4.96
C ARG A 524 -16.56 8.60 -5.93
N ALA A 525 -16.23 8.26 -7.18
CA ALA A 525 -17.21 7.83 -8.18
C ALA A 525 -17.99 6.59 -7.70
N CYS A 526 -17.34 5.65 -7.02
CA CYS A 526 -17.99 4.50 -6.40
C CYS A 526 -19.04 4.87 -5.33
N ASN A 527 -18.81 5.95 -4.57
CA ASN A 527 -19.67 6.39 -3.46
C ASN A 527 -20.64 7.53 -3.83
N LEU A 528 -20.83 7.84 -5.11
CA LEU A 528 -21.88 8.75 -5.57
C LEU A 528 -23.24 8.04 -5.66
N HIS A 529 -24.12 8.29 -4.70
CA HIS A 529 -25.44 7.66 -4.68
C HIS A 529 -26.54 8.55 -5.28
N ALA A 530 -27.32 7.95 -6.19
CA ALA A 530 -28.51 8.56 -6.76
C ALA A 530 -29.58 8.91 -5.70
N LYS A 531 -30.46 9.86 -6.03
CA LYS A 531 -31.45 10.51 -5.14
C LYS A 531 -30.84 11.35 -4.00
N ILE A 532 -29.83 10.84 -3.29
CA ILE A 532 -29.31 11.45 -2.05
C ILE A 532 -28.16 12.43 -2.24
N MET A 533 -27.56 12.52 -3.43
CA MET A 533 -26.45 13.45 -3.72
C MET A 533 -26.79 14.48 -4.78
N GLN A 534 -26.09 15.61 -4.70
CA GLN A 534 -26.02 16.64 -5.74
C GLN A 534 -24.56 16.96 -6.07
N ILE A 535 -24.28 17.21 -7.35
CA ILE A 535 -22.97 17.63 -7.87
C ILE A 535 -23.09 18.99 -8.57
N PRO A 536 -22.06 19.86 -8.53
CA PRO A 536 -22.13 21.20 -9.11
C PRO A 536 -21.93 21.15 -10.62
N ARG A 537 -22.64 22.02 -11.32
CA ARG A 537 -22.55 22.19 -12.78
C ARG A 537 -22.54 23.69 -13.14
N PRO A 538 -21.56 24.16 -13.94
CA PRO A 538 -21.53 25.56 -14.38
C PRO A 538 -22.77 26.00 -15.16
N THR A 539 -23.23 27.22 -14.90
CA THR A 539 -24.33 27.87 -15.62
C THR A 539 -23.81 29.04 -16.47
N THR A 540 -24.39 30.23 -16.34
CA THR A 540 -24.03 31.45 -17.08
C THR A 540 -23.17 32.36 -16.22
N GLY A 541 -22.09 32.90 -16.79
CA GLY A 541 -21.11 33.66 -16.00
C GLY A 541 -20.30 32.75 -15.07
N ASP A 542 -19.90 33.26 -13.91
CA ASP A 542 -19.10 32.52 -12.93
C ASP A 542 -19.99 31.71 -11.95
N ASP A 543 -21.31 31.67 -12.18
CA ASP A 543 -22.31 30.93 -11.39
C ASP A 543 -22.38 29.43 -11.75
N PHE A 544 -23.02 28.66 -10.86
CA PHE A 544 -23.27 27.23 -10.99
C PHE A 544 -24.59 26.82 -10.34
N GLU A 545 -25.09 25.65 -10.71
CA GLU A 545 -26.26 25.00 -10.10
C GLU A 545 -25.89 23.63 -9.51
N TRP A 546 -26.74 23.09 -8.65
CA TRP A 546 -26.57 21.79 -8.01
C TRP A 546 -27.51 20.76 -8.65
N LEU A 547 -26.97 19.86 -9.46
CA LEU A 547 -27.74 18.81 -10.13
C LEU A 547 -27.82 17.57 -9.23
N ALA A 548 -29.04 17.06 -9.01
CA ALA A 548 -29.22 15.77 -8.33
C ALA A 548 -28.63 14.63 -9.17
N VAL A 549 -27.92 13.72 -8.50
CA VAL A 549 -27.44 12.47 -9.10
C VAL A 549 -28.67 11.56 -9.32
N THR A 550 -28.90 11.18 -10.57
CA THR A 550 -30.03 10.35 -11.00
C THR A 550 -29.64 8.89 -11.23
N GLY A 551 -28.35 8.59 -11.39
CA GLY A 551 -27.84 7.23 -11.58
C GLY A 551 -26.31 7.18 -11.41
N ASN A 552 -25.79 5.99 -11.09
CA ASN A 552 -24.38 5.67 -11.03
C ASN A 552 -24.21 4.17 -11.33
N ASP A 553 -23.94 3.85 -12.60
CA ASP A 553 -23.82 2.46 -13.06
C ASP A 553 -22.35 2.10 -13.31
N ALA A 554 -21.83 1.09 -12.59
CA ALA A 554 -20.49 0.57 -12.81
C ALA A 554 -20.53 -0.58 -13.85
N THR A 555 -19.70 -0.51 -14.89
CA THR A 555 -19.61 -1.53 -15.97
C THR A 555 -18.16 -1.91 -16.28
N PRO A 556 -17.84 -3.18 -16.60
CA PRO A 556 -16.49 -3.56 -17.01
C PRO A 556 -15.98 -2.74 -18.20
N PHE A 557 -14.71 -2.34 -18.14
CA PHE A 557 -14.04 -1.51 -19.12
C PHE A 557 -12.56 -1.92 -19.19
N SER A 558 -12.01 -1.94 -20.41
CA SER A 558 -10.58 -2.05 -20.67
C SER A 558 -10.22 -1.03 -21.76
N GLY A 559 -9.27 -0.12 -21.48
CA GLY A 559 -8.90 0.95 -22.41
C GLY A 559 -8.15 2.11 -21.75
N LEU A 560 -7.83 3.13 -22.53
CA LEU A 560 -7.13 4.32 -22.05
C LEU A 560 -8.03 5.22 -21.19
N VAL A 561 -7.50 5.60 -20.02
CA VAL A 561 -8.01 6.65 -19.14
C VAL A 561 -6.95 7.74 -18.97
N TYR A 562 -7.42 8.96 -18.72
CA TYR A 562 -6.68 10.20 -18.69
C TYR A 562 -6.81 10.86 -17.33
N SER A 563 -5.76 11.54 -16.88
CA SER A 563 -5.73 12.40 -15.70
C SER A 563 -5.12 13.77 -16.04
N MET A 564 -5.53 14.81 -15.32
CA MET A 564 -4.97 16.15 -15.51
C MET A 564 -4.96 16.98 -14.22
N ASP A 565 -3.94 17.81 -14.08
CA ASP A 565 -3.65 18.62 -12.90
C ASP A 565 -3.89 20.08 -13.27
N VAL A 566 -4.59 20.84 -12.43
CA VAL A 566 -5.19 22.13 -12.84
C VAL A 566 -4.87 23.24 -11.83
N ASP A 567 -4.07 24.21 -12.26
CA ASP A 567 -3.50 25.28 -11.42
C ASP A 567 -4.46 25.86 -10.36
N LYS A 568 -4.03 25.88 -9.09
CA LYS A 568 -4.66 26.47 -7.88
C LYS A 568 -6.04 25.92 -7.49
N ASP A 569 -7.02 25.93 -8.39
CA ASP A 569 -8.37 25.51 -8.06
C ASP A 569 -8.50 23.98 -7.99
N LEU A 570 -7.56 23.25 -8.60
CA LEU A 570 -7.53 21.78 -8.67
C LEU A 570 -8.90 21.22 -9.10
N HIS A 571 -9.50 21.84 -10.12
CA HIS A 571 -10.81 21.47 -10.64
C HIS A 571 -10.89 21.74 -12.15
N TYR A 572 -11.39 20.80 -12.96
CA TYR A 572 -11.79 21.03 -14.36
C TYR A 572 -13.23 20.59 -14.64
N VAL A 573 -13.85 21.18 -15.66
CA VAL A 573 -15.22 20.86 -16.10
C VAL A 573 -15.22 19.82 -17.22
N ALA A 574 -15.58 18.58 -16.88
CA ALA A 574 -15.65 17.40 -17.75
C ALA A 574 -17.10 16.88 -17.87
N ASP A 575 -17.58 16.70 -19.10
CA ASP A 575 -18.97 16.38 -19.45
C ASP A 575 -20.02 17.35 -18.84
N GLY A 576 -19.56 18.49 -18.30
CA GLY A 576 -20.35 19.49 -17.56
C GLY A 576 -20.21 19.46 -16.01
N LEU A 577 -19.31 18.63 -15.46
CA LEU A 577 -19.15 18.28 -14.02
C LEU A 577 -17.67 18.41 -13.56
N ILE A 578 -17.31 18.33 -12.26
CA ILE A 578 -16.11 19.00 -11.67
C ILE A 578 -15.12 18.07 -10.86
N THR A 579 -13.76 18.11 -11.12
CA THR A 579 -12.72 17.12 -10.62
C THR A 579 -11.17 17.51 -10.68
N HIS A 580 -10.19 16.81 -10.01
CA HIS A 580 -8.95 17.33 -9.28
C HIS A 580 -7.54 16.57 -9.36
N ASN A 581 -6.32 17.21 -9.24
CA ASN A 581 -4.93 16.55 -9.10
C ASN A 581 -3.69 17.36 -8.44
N CYS A 582 -2.36 17.27 -8.85
CA CYS A 582 -1.10 17.37 -7.98
C CYS A 582 0.29 18.06 -8.50
N TRP A 583 1.47 18.00 -7.76
CA TRP A 583 2.83 18.71 -7.97
C TRP A 583 4.23 18.05 -7.50
N TYR A 584 5.44 18.32 -8.11
CA TYR A 584 6.90 18.03 -7.64
C TYR A 584 7.93 19.11 -8.16
N ALA A 585 9.30 19.10 -8.16
CA ALA A 585 10.19 20.27 -8.52
C ALA A 585 11.63 20.07 -9.13
N VAL A 586 12.17 21.06 -9.90
CA VAL A 586 13.58 21.27 -10.41
C VAL A 586 13.89 22.78 -10.64
N ARG A 587 15.10 23.31 -10.33
CA ARG A 587 15.50 24.74 -10.49
C ARG A 587 15.31 25.29 -11.93
N LYS A 588 14.80 26.52 -12.07
CA LYS A 588 14.39 27.16 -13.35
C LYS A 588 15.50 27.20 -14.42
N THR A 589 16.76 27.28 -14.00
CA THR A 589 17.95 27.32 -14.86
C THR A 589 18.58 25.94 -15.13
N GLY A 590 18.22 24.93 -14.33
CA GLY A 590 18.92 23.64 -14.29
C GLY A 590 18.31 22.57 -15.18
N THR A 591 19.17 21.66 -15.64
CA THR A 591 18.75 20.40 -16.24
C THR A 591 18.55 19.36 -15.16
N GLY A 592 17.46 18.58 -15.20
CA GLY A 592 17.12 17.65 -14.11
C GLY A 592 18.02 16.42 -13.93
N HIS A 593 19.17 16.35 -14.61
CA HIS A 593 20.20 15.30 -14.51
C HIS A 593 19.67 13.85 -14.37
N TRP A 594 18.67 13.50 -15.18
CA TRP A 594 17.96 12.22 -15.09
C TRP A 594 18.81 11.05 -15.61
N GLN A 595 19.12 10.12 -14.72
CA GLN A 595 19.88 8.88 -14.93
C GLN A 595 18.97 7.64 -15.06
N GLY A 596 17.75 7.69 -14.52
CA GLY A 596 16.83 6.54 -14.42
C GLY A 596 16.28 6.03 -15.75
N ALA A 597 15.64 4.85 -15.70
CA ALA A 597 14.90 4.31 -16.84
C ALA A 597 13.67 5.17 -17.19
N ARG A 598 13.19 5.10 -18.44
CA ARG A 598 12.10 5.98 -18.95
C ARG A 598 10.68 5.43 -18.69
N ASP A 599 10.57 4.48 -17.78
CA ASP A 599 9.37 3.75 -17.38
C ASP A 599 8.85 4.16 -15.98
N GLN A 600 9.62 4.95 -15.22
CA GLN A 600 9.31 5.28 -13.84
C GLN A 600 8.01 6.09 -13.72
N ALA A 601 7.05 5.53 -12.98
CA ALA A 601 5.76 6.15 -12.69
C ALA A 601 5.85 7.19 -11.55
N THR A 602 4.77 7.96 -11.38
CA THR A 602 4.61 8.95 -10.29
C THR A 602 3.94 8.42 -9.04
N VAL A 603 3.38 7.22 -9.08
CA VAL A 603 2.99 6.47 -7.90
C VAL A 603 4.09 5.44 -7.66
N TRP A 604 4.72 5.47 -6.49
CA TRP A 604 5.75 4.51 -6.09
C TRP A 604 5.15 3.55 -5.08
N ALA A 605 4.88 2.31 -5.49
CA ALA A 605 4.69 1.21 -4.57
C ALA A 605 6.06 0.88 -3.95
N ILE A 606 6.15 1.07 -2.64
CA ILE A 606 7.35 0.80 -1.83
C ILE A 606 6.84 0.15 -0.55
N GLY A 607 7.24 -1.10 -0.32
CA GLY A 607 6.92 -1.81 0.91
C GLY A 607 7.60 -1.18 2.13
N ASN A 608 6.95 -1.36 3.27
CA ASN A 608 7.64 -1.59 4.52
C ASN A 608 7.70 -3.12 4.65
N ASN A 609 8.81 -3.70 5.14
CA ASN A 609 8.82 -5.13 5.44
C ASN A 609 7.93 -5.41 6.65
N GLY A 610 7.51 -6.66 6.84
CA GLY A 610 6.33 -7.01 7.64
C GLY A 610 6.31 -6.52 9.09
N ASP A 611 7.48 -6.51 9.75
CA ASP A 611 7.59 -6.61 11.22
C ASP A 611 8.26 -5.40 11.92
N GLU A 612 8.86 -4.47 11.17
CA GLU A 612 9.62 -3.33 11.71
C GLU A 612 8.78 -2.34 12.55
N ASP A 613 7.45 -2.32 12.37
CA ASP A 613 6.52 -1.38 13.02
C ASP A 613 6.34 -1.69 14.53
N GLU A 614 6.70 -2.89 15.00
CA GLU A 614 6.69 -3.23 16.44
C GLU A 614 7.94 -2.74 17.19
N ALA A 615 9.09 -2.60 16.51
CA ALA A 615 10.38 -2.34 17.15
C ALA A 615 10.77 -0.86 17.27
N THR A 616 10.18 0.04 16.46
CA THR A 616 10.70 1.40 16.23
C THR A 616 9.92 2.52 16.94
N VAL A 617 10.69 3.40 17.61
CA VAL A 617 10.19 4.51 18.46
C VAL A 617 9.95 5.82 17.70
N HIS A 618 10.55 6.04 16.52
CA HIS A 618 10.39 7.28 15.77
C HIS A 618 9.12 7.31 14.91
N GLY A 619 8.11 8.07 15.35
CA GLY A 619 6.77 8.06 14.77
C GLY A 619 6.56 8.72 13.39
N THR A 620 7.62 8.96 12.60
CA THR A 620 7.56 9.71 11.33
C THR A 620 8.52 9.19 10.24
N GLN A 621 9.06 7.97 10.36
CA GLN A 621 10.02 7.40 9.40
C GLN A 621 9.48 7.25 7.95
N LYS A 622 10.41 7.34 6.99
CA LYS A 622 10.28 6.83 5.60
C LYS A 622 11.21 5.62 5.44
N PRO A 623 10.81 4.58 4.68
CA PRO A 623 11.72 3.55 4.21
C PRO A 623 12.91 4.14 3.45
N VAL A 624 14.07 3.49 3.52
CA VAL A 624 15.29 3.86 2.80
C VAL A 624 15.04 3.99 1.30
N GLU A 625 14.21 3.11 0.72
CA GLU A 625 13.85 3.16 -0.71
C GLU A 625 13.18 4.48 -1.14
N CYS A 626 12.44 5.16 -0.25
CA CYS A 626 11.85 6.46 -0.55
C CYS A 626 12.91 7.55 -0.82
N MET A 627 14.14 7.39 -0.29
CA MET A 627 15.28 8.26 -0.55
C MET A 627 16.26 7.67 -1.58
N ARG A 628 16.39 6.33 -1.60
CA ARG A 628 17.23 5.58 -2.56
C ARG A 628 16.81 5.86 -4.00
N ARG A 629 15.50 5.84 -4.29
CA ARG A 629 14.96 6.03 -5.64
C ARG A 629 15.17 7.45 -6.21
N PRO A 630 14.97 8.55 -5.47
CA PRO A 630 15.43 9.89 -5.87
C PRO A 630 16.93 9.96 -6.18
N ILE A 631 17.76 9.36 -5.32
CA ILE A 631 19.22 9.41 -5.44
C ILE A 631 19.67 8.68 -6.72
N LEU A 632 19.18 7.46 -6.95
CA LEU A 632 19.47 6.68 -8.15
C LEU A 632 18.99 7.35 -9.45
N ASN A 633 17.83 8.00 -9.44
CA ASN A 633 17.26 8.63 -10.63
C ASN A 633 17.97 9.93 -11.06
N ASN A 634 18.68 10.62 -10.17
CA ASN A 634 19.14 12.00 -10.40
C ASN A 634 20.60 12.28 -10.00
N SER A 635 21.39 11.25 -9.69
CA SER A 635 22.82 11.37 -9.37
C SER A 635 23.61 10.14 -9.86
N ALA A 636 24.92 10.24 -10.00
CA ALA A 636 25.85 9.13 -10.23
C ALA A 636 26.54 8.69 -8.91
N GLU A 637 27.27 7.58 -8.95
CA GLU A 637 28.13 7.16 -7.83
C GLU A 637 29.19 8.23 -7.53
N GLY A 638 29.43 8.52 -6.25
CA GLY A 638 30.32 9.60 -5.79
C GLY A 638 29.75 11.02 -5.82
N ASP A 639 28.56 11.25 -6.41
CA ASP A 639 27.91 12.58 -6.39
C ASP A 639 27.43 12.99 -4.99
N GLY A 640 27.30 14.30 -4.79
CA GLY A 640 26.81 14.91 -3.56
C GLY A 640 25.29 15.03 -3.49
N VAL A 641 24.71 14.54 -2.39
CA VAL A 641 23.31 14.70 -1.98
C VAL A 641 23.25 15.58 -0.72
N TYR A 642 22.35 16.57 -0.71
CA TYR A 642 22.11 17.45 0.44
C TYR A 642 20.86 17.01 1.21
N GLU A 643 20.98 16.96 2.54
CA GLU A 643 19.89 16.63 3.46
C GLU A 643 19.83 17.69 4.58
N PRO A 644 19.01 18.75 4.45
CA PRO A 644 18.86 19.79 5.47
C PRO A 644 18.05 19.38 6.71
N PHE A 645 17.42 18.20 6.74
CA PHE A 645 16.56 17.72 7.84
C PHE A 645 16.73 16.21 8.03
N ALA A 646 17.91 15.79 8.49
CA ALA A 646 18.33 14.39 8.44
C ALA A 646 17.55 13.44 9.37
N GLY A 647 17.02 13.92 10.51
CA GLY A 647 16.18 13.16 11.42
C GLY A 647 16.86 11.87 11.88
N SER A 648 16.24 10.72 11.61
CA SER A 648 16.80 9.40 11.94
C SER A 648 17.78 8.84 10.90
N GLY A 649 18.14 9.59 9.86
CA GLY A 649 19.27 9.29 8.96
C GLY A 649 18.96 8.52 7.69
N THR A 650 17.69 8.30 7.33
CA THR A 650 17.27 7.52 6.15
C THR A 650 18.00 7.95 4.85
N THR A 651 18.18 9.26 4.61
CA THR A 651 18.89 9.78 3.43
C THR A 651 20.41 9.54 3.48
N VAL A 652 21.01 9.41 4.67
CA VAL A 652 22.43 9.04 4.83
C VAL A 652 22.63 7.57 4.49
N ILE A 653 21.75 6.69 4.99
CA ILE A 653 21.74 5.25 4.66
C ILE A 653 21.54 5.05 3.16
N ALA A 654 20.50 5.65 2.58
CA ALA A 654 20.21 5.58 1.15
C ALA A 654 21.36 6.08 0.26
N ALA A 655 22.14 7.06 0.72
CA ALA A 655 23.32 7.55 0.00
C ALA A 655 24.51 6.59 0.14
N GLU A 656 24.75 6.01 1.32
CA GLU A 656 25.86 5.07 1.53
C GLU A 656 25.67 3.83 0.66
N THR A 657 24.48 3.21 0.71
CA THR A 657 24.14 1.96 0.00
C THR A 657 23.99 2.14 -1.52
N THR A 658 23.91 3.39 -1.99
CA THR A 658 24.01 3.74 -3.41
C THR A 658 25.37 4.34 -3.80
N GLY A 659 26.35 4.40 -2.91
CA GLY A 659 27.68 4.93 -3.23
C GLY A 659 27.78 6.45 -3.40
N ARG A 660 26.75 7.22 -3.03
CA ARG A 660 26.72 8.70 -3.08
C ARG A 660 27.22 9.31 -1.77
N ILE A 661 27.60 10.59 -1.80
CA ILE A 661 28.08 11.34 -0.63
C ILE A 661 26.92 12.17 -0.06
N CYS A 662 26.56 11.97 1.21
CA CYS A 662 25.52 12.78 1.88
C CYS A 662 26.15 13.90 2.72
N PHE A 663 25.57 15.10 2.61
CA PHE A 663 25.84 16.27 3.43
C PHE A 663 24.58 16.55 4.26
N ALA A 664 24.56 16.03 5.48
CA ALA A 664 23.41 15.97 6.36
C ALA A 664 23.49 17.04 7.48
N MET A 665 22.36 17.72 7.72
CA MET A 665 22.15 18.62 8.85
C MET A 665 21.11 18.00 9.79
N GLU A 666 21.40 18.00 11.10
CA GLU A 666 20.41 17.64 12.13
C GLU A 666 20.47 18.64 13.29
N LEU A 667 19.32 19.13 13.73
CA LEU A 667 19.25 20.17 14.77
C LEU A 667 19.32 19.57 16.19
N ASN A 668 18.85 18.34 16.38
CA ASN A 668 18.80 17.66 17.67
C ASN A 668 19.99 16.70 17.85
N PRO A 669 20.88 16.91 18.83
CA PRO A 669 22.06 16.06 19.03
C PRO A 669 21.74 14.57 19.28
N ALA A 670 20.58 14.24 19.87
CA ALA A 670 20.17 12.84 20.07
C ALA A 670 19.82 12.12 18.76
N TYR A 671 19.32 12.85 17.76
CA TYR A 671 19.10 12.29 16.43
C TYR A 671 20.42 12.20 15.64
N ALA A 672 21.33 13.16 15.82
CA ALA A 672 22.69 13.05 15.27
C ALA A 672 23.43 11.79 15.78
N ASP A 673 23.32 11.46 17.06
CA ASP A 673 23.80 10.20 17.65
C ASP A 673 23.17 8.95 16.98
N VAL A 674 21.86 8.98 16.66
CA VAL A 674 21.16 7.88 15.95
C VAL A 674 21.68 7.71 14.53
N ILE A 675 21.90 8.81 13.79
CA ILE A 675 22.47 8.77 12.43
C ILE A 675 23.87 8.15 12.46
N VAL A 676 24.72 8.57 13.42
CA VAL A 676 26.04 7.97 13.65
C VAL A 676 25.89 6.47 13.93
N GLY A 677 25.01 6.08 14.86
CA GLY A 677 24.78 4.70 15.25
C GLY A 677 24.38 3.79 14.09
N ARG A 678 23.37 4.18 13.30
CA ARG A 678 22.92 3.41 12.12
C ARG A 678 24.04 3.27 11.08
N TRP A 679 24.75 4.36 10.77
CA TRP A 679 25.85 4.31 9.79
C TRP A 679 27.03 3.44 10.27
N GLN A 680 27.42 3.52 11.56
CA GLN A 680 28.46 2.64 12.12
C GLN A 680 28.01 1.16 12.14
N LYS A 681 26.72 0.87 12.39
CA LYS A 681 26.17 -0.50 12.34
C LYS A 681 26.22 -1.08 10.93
N LEU A 682 25.71 -0.34 9.95
CA LEU A 682 25.65 -0.75 8.54
C LEU A 682 27.04 -0.98 7.93
N THR A 683 27.98 -0.07 8.17
CA THR A 683 29.28 -0.07 7.48
C THR A 683 30.40 -0.76 8.27
N ALA A 684 30.16 -1.11 9.54
CA ALA A 684 31.16 -1.50 10.53
C ALA A 684 32.32 -0.48 10.75
N GLN A 685 32.23 0.73 10.18
CA GLN A 685 33.23 1.78 10.33
C GLN A 685 33.00 2.62 11.60
N LYS A 686 33.86 3.62 11.82
CA LYS A 686 33.79 4.54 12.97
C LYS A 686 33.69 5.99 12.54
N ALA A 687 32.72 6.69 13.11
CA ALA A 687 32.50 8.11 12.92
C ALA A 687 33.57 8.92 13.67
N VAL A 688 34.07 9.99 13.07
CA VAL A 688 35.15 10.82 13.62
C VAL A 688 34.69 12.27 13.77
N LEU A 689 34.98 12.89 14.91
CA LEU A 689 34.66 14.30 15.14
C LEU A 689 35.67 15.20 14.41
N ASP A 690 35.19 16.07 13.51
CA ASP A 690 36.04 17.01 12.78
C ASP A 690 36.76 17.98 13.73
N GLY A 691 38.03 18.28 13.41
CA GLY A 691 38.93 19.09 14.24
C GLY A 691 39.46 18.43 15.53
N ASP A 692 38.76 17.45 16.11
CA ASP A 692 39.20 16.70 17.29
C ASP A 692 39.94 15.39 16.89
N GLY A 693 39.41 14.68 15.88
CA GLY A 693 40.01 13.47 15.33
C GLY A 693 39.76 12.18 16.14
N ARG A 694 39.12 12.29 17.30
CA ARG A 694 38.63 11.14 18.09
C ARG A 694 37.34 10.58 17.50
N ASN A 695 37.12 9.28 17.67
CA ASN A 695 35.91 8.63 17.19
C ASN A 695 34.74 8.77 18.18
N PHE A 696 33.53 8.50 17.68
CA PHE A 696 32.28 8.63 18.43
C PHE A 696 32.23 7.74 19.68
N ASP A 697 32.72 6.50 19.59
CA ASP A 697 32.67 5.54 20.69
C ASP A 697 33.60 5.96 21.84
N ASP A 698 34.82 6.41 21.53
CA ASP A 698 35.78 6.98 22.50
C ASP A 698 35.20 8.24 23.19
N LEU A 699 34.58 9.12 22.41
CA LEU A 699 33.91 10.33 22.92
C LEU A 699 32.67 9.99 23.75
N SER A 700 31.99 8.86 23.47
CA SER A 700 30.86 8.35 24.25
C SER A 700 31.25 8.11 25.71
N ALA A 701 32.46 7.59 25.95
CA ALA A 701 32.97 7.28 27.28
C ALA A 701 33.46 8.50 28.09
N GLU A 702 33.63 9.67 27.45
CA GLU A 702 33.99 10.94 28.13
C GLU A 702 32.80 11.88 28.29
N ARG A 703 31.88 11.89 27.31
CA ARG A 703 30.83 12.92 27.22
C ARG A 703 29.52 12.53 27.90
N LYS A 704 29.29 11.24 28.18
CA LYS A 704 28.16 10.76 28.98
C LYS A 704 28.46 10.88 30.49
N PRO A 705 27.45 11.18 31.33
CA PRO A 705 27.62 11.43 32.77
C PRO A 705 27.86 10.17 33.62
#